data_AF-A0A375JAJ5-F1
#
_entry.id   AF-A0A375JAJ5-F1
#
_cell.length_a   1.000
_cell.length_b   1.000
_cell.length_c   1.000
_cell.angle_alpha   90.00
_cell.angle_beta   90.00
_cell.angle_gamma   90.00
#
_symmetry.space_group_name_H-M   'P 1'
#
loop_
_entity.id
_entity.type
_entity.pdbx_description
1 polymer ?
#
loop_
_entity_poly.entity_id
_entity_poly.type
_entity_poly.pdbx_seq_one_letter_code
_entity_poly.pdbx_strand_id
1 'polypeptide(L)'
;MRGLAAAACAVLVAVLAAGCAASVRGTGDLGVVVERAAGRLQIVETTGMTRLATVEGLGDLSHASVVFSRDARYAYVFGRDGGLTCVDLLGARITHRVLQAGNSIGGAISQDGRVVAAQNYAPGGIRLFDAQTLEPLAELPAIGSDGRRAKVVGLADLPGRRFAASLFESGEIWIIDAGDPRHPQVTRLPAGREPYDGLVTPDGRWYLAGLFGEDGLALVDLWQAPPQARRILSGYGRGNAPLPVYKMPHLRGWAMAQGMAWLPAIGRHEVLVADPANGWREAARVALAGQPVFAMARPDGRQVWVNFAFPHNDTVQVIDTATRQVVRTLQPCRGVLHMEFTPKGEALWLSCRDDNRVEVYDTATLVRLATLPADNPSGIFFTARAALRHVGHAMFNEQRLYDQLQRGFPLLPRPYRALAAKAGLCEHALLSLLARDLGTGRISRVGAVFAPNVIGVSTLGALSVPPAQLDRVAARVSACAAVSHNYARSGHRYNLWFVAGARERGMLDATLASIGELTGLAPLVLPMTREYHIDLGFPLAREHGTRPRRPARLAAPAAAVALDDDDWRLVAALEAGLPLTPRPFHALATQARLGVPQVLERLAQWSAQGVIRRLGVVLRHGRFGYRHNAMCVWDVPDGRVDAIGTRLARQPRVTLCYRRERRLPDWPYNLFAMIHARSAQDLQPALARIRAAAGLEQVPGSVLVGTHCYKQRGTRYAVQVPA
;
A
#
# COMPACT_ATOMS: atom_id res chain seq x y z
N MET A 1 -25.48 72.18 14.45
CA MET A 1 -24.82 71.26 15.42
C MET A 1 -25.47 69.88 15.57
N ARG A 2 -26.71 69.62 15.15
CA ARG A 2 -27.35 68.28 15.32
C ARG A 2 -26.92 67.19 14.31
N GLY A 3 -26.41 67.56 13.14
CA GLY A 3 -25.99 66.59 12.10
C GLY A 3 -24.61 65.94 12.34
N LEU A 4 -23.68 66.64 12.99
CA LEU A 4 -22.33 66.12 13.28
C LEU A 4 -22.34 65.07 14.41
N ALA A 5 -23.24 65.18 15.37
CA ALA A 5 -23.37 64.21 16.46
C ALA A 5 -23.95 62.86 15.96
N ALA A 6 -24.88 62.88 15.01
CA ALA A 6 -25.46 61.66 14.44
C ALA A 6 -24.46 60.89 13.55
N ALA A 7 -23.64 61.61 12.77
CA ALA A 7 -22.58 61.01 11.96
C ALA A 7 -21.46 60.41 12.82
N ALA A 8 -21.06 61.09 13.90
CA ALA A 8 -20.09 60.57 14.85
C ALA A 8 -20.60 59.29 15.57
N CYS A 9 -21.88 59.23 15.96
CA CYS A 9 -22.47 58.03 16.54
C CYS A 9 -22.55 56.87 15.56
N ALA A 10 -22.89 57.12 14.29
CA ALA A 10 -22.96 56.07 13.26
C ALA A 10 -21.59 55.48 12.92
N VAL A 11 -20.54 56.29 12.88
CA VAL A 11 -19.15 55.84 12.68
C VAL A 11 -18.66 55.05 13.91
N LEU A 12 -19.00 55.49 15.12
CA LEU A 12 -18.63 54.77 16.34
C LEU A 12 -19.32 53.39 16.42
N VAL A 13 -20.60 53.29 16.02
CA VAL A 13 -21.34 52.02 15.95
C VAL A 13 -20.80 51.10 14.85
N ALA A 14 -20.39 51.65 13.70
CA ALA A 14 -19.77 50.86 12.63
C ALA A 14 -18.37 50.35 12.99
N VAL A 15 -17.58 51.13 13.73
CA VAL A 15 -16.25 50.72 14.24
C VAL A 15 -16.39 49.69 15.37
N LEU A 16 -17.41 49.83 16.24
CA LEU A 16 -17.74 48.83 17.26
C LEU A 16 -18.30 47.52 16.65
N ALA A 17 -19.04 47.60 15.55
CA ALA A 17 -19.54 46.42 14.82
C ALA A 17 -18.44 45.70 14.02
N ALA A 18 -17.46 46.43 13.47
CA ALA A 18 -16.31 45.86 12.77
C ALA A 18 -15.31 45.17 13.72
N GLY A 19 -15.27 45.58 15.00
CA GLY A 19 -14.40 44.98 16.02
C GLY A 19 -14.87 43.64 16.59
N CYS A 20 -16.08 43.16 16.25
CA CYS A 20 -16.68 41.95 16.82
C CYS A 20 -16.84 40.77 15.84
N ALA A 21 -16.36 40.87 14.60
CA ALA A 21 -16.36 39.73 13.69
C ALA A 21 -15.22 38.77 14.10
N ALA A 22 -15.53 37.79 14.95
CA ALA A 22 -14.61 36.71 15.30
C ALA A 22 -14.09 36.08 13.99
N SER A 23 -12.77 36.08 13.80
CA SER A 23 -12.14 35.46 12.63
C SER A 23 -12.56 34.00 12.54
N VAL A 24 -13.18 33.60 11.43
CA VAL A 24 -13.59 32.21 11.20
C VAL A 24 -12.35 31.31 11.24
N ARG A 25 -12.32 30.33 12.14
CA ARG A 25 -11.22 29.37 12.30
C ARG A 25 -11.69 27.97 11.88
N GLY A 26 -10.90 27.33 11.02
CA GLY A 26 -11.06 25.91 10.71
C GLY A 26 -10.58 25.01 11.86
N THR A 27 -11.06 23.78 11.90
CA THR A 27 -10.71 22.80 12.94
C THR A 27 -9.65 21.79 12.52
N GLY A 28 -9.27 21.77 11.24
CA GLY A 28 -8.48 20.67 10.64
C GLY A 28 -7.01 20.60 11.07
N ASP A 29 -6.46 21.67 11.61
CA ASP A 29 -5.09 21.75 12.13
C ASP A 29 -5.03 21.87 13.66
N LEU A 30 -6.19 21.78 14.34
CA LEU A 30 -6.25 21.86 15.78
C LEU A 30 -5.75 20.58 16.45
N GLY A 31 -5.38 20.70 17.71
CA GLY A 31 -5.13 19.58 18.59
C GLY A 31 -5.19 19.97 20.04
N VAL A 32 -4.93 18.98 20.88
CA VAL A 32 -4.81 19.17 22.33
C VAL A 32 -3.55 18.51 22.88
N VAL A 33 -2.98 19.16 23.90
CA VAL A 33 -1.91 18.60 24.74
C VAL A 33 -2.45 18.44 26.15
N VAL A 34 -2.33 17.22 26.69
CA VAL A 34 -2.73 16.89 28.06
C VAL A 34 -1.64 17.29 29.05
N GLU A 35 -1.96 18.18 29.97
CA GLU A 35 -1.11 18.58 31.09
C GLU A 35 -1.55 17.82 32.35
N ARG A 36 -0.82 16.76 32.70
CA ARG A 36 -1.29 15.72 33.64
C ARG A 36 -1.46 16.23 35.07
N ALA A 37 -0.47 16.99 35.54
CA ALA A 37 -0.39 17.41 36.93
C ALA A 37 -1.43 18.49 37.26
N ALA A 38 -1.74 19.35 36.29
CA ALA A 38 -2.63 20.49 36.47
C ALA A 38 -4.09 20.22 36.06
N GLY A 39 -4.42 19.02 35.57
CA GLY A 39 -5.79 18.68 35.20
C GLY A 39 -6.37 19.58 34.10
N ARG A 40 -5.51 19.97 33.15
CA ARG A 40 -5.83 20.96 32.10
C ARG A 40 -5.41 20.47 30.71
N LEU A 41 -6.01 21.08 29.68
CA LEU A 41 -5.67 20.87 28.28
C LEU A 41 -5.17 22.17 27.66
N GLN A 42 -4.07 22.09 26.93
CA GLN A 42 -3.75 23.14 25.97
C GLN A 42 -4.43 22.84 24.64
N ILE A 43 -5.08 23.83 24.07
CA ILE A 43 -5.53 23.81 22.66
C ILE A 43 -4.39 24.37 21.83
N VAL A 44 -3.94 23.60 20.85
CA VAL A 44 -2.80 23.93 19.98
C VAL A 44 -3.22 23.86 18.52
N GLU A 45 -2.38 24.38 17.62
CA GLU A 45 -2.56 24.22 16.18
C GLU A 45 -1.24 23.84 15.49
N THR A 46 -1.31 23.01 14.44
CA THR A 46 -0.13 22.45 13.76
C THR A 46 0.48 23.37 12.71
N THR A 47 -0.25 24.37 12.23
CA THR A 47 0.14 25.24 11.10
C THR A 47 1.22 26.25 11.50
N GLY A 48 0.99 26.99 12.58
CA GLY A 48 1.92 27.91 13.23
C GLY A 48 2.68 27.28 14.40
N MET A 49 2.32 26.05 14.81
CA MET A 49 2.93 25.33 15.92
C MET A 49 2.84 26.10 17.24
N THR A 50 1.68 26.72 17.49
CA THR A 50 1.43 27.58 18.65
C THR A 50 0.38 27.02 19.58
N ARG A 51 0.41 27.52 20.83
CA ARG A 51 -0.66 27.33 21.81
C ARG A 51 -1.72 28.42 21.61
N LEU A 52 -2.97 28.02 21.41
CA LEU A 52 -4.10 28.91 21.24
C LEU A 52 -4.78 29.27 22.56
N ALA A 53 -5.02 28.27 23.42
CA ALA A 53 -5.74 28.46 24.68
C ALA A 53 -5.42 27.34 25.68
N THR A 54 -5.88 27.51 26.92
CA THR A 54 -5.86 26.48 27.97
C THR A 54 -7.28 26.31 28.51
N VAL A 55 -7.70 25.06 28.71
CA VAL A 55 -8.97 24.68 29.34
C VAL A 55 -8.66 23.94 30.63
N GLU A 56 -9.21 24.41 31.75
CA GLU A 56 -9.00 23.85 33.08
C GLU A 56 -10.26 23.13 33.59
N GLY A 57 -10.19 22.54 34.79
CA GLY A 57 -11.35 21.89 35.42
C GLY A 57 -11.66 20.49 34.86
N LEU A 58 -10.68 19.81 34.26
CA LEU A 58 -10.86 18.45 33.72
C LEU A 58 -10.63 17.34 34.74
N GLY A 59 -10.34 17.67 36.00
CA GLY A 59 -10.12 16.70 37.07
C GLY A 59 -8.78 15.96 36.95
N ASP A 60 -8.75 14.68 37.30
CA ASP A 60 -7.51 13.89 37.29
C ASP A 60 -7.16 13.44 35.86
N LEU A 61 -6.16 14.10 35.27
CA LEU A 61 -5.57 13.74 33.97
C LEU A 61 -4.23 13.01 34.10
N SER A 62 -3.92 12.43 35.26
CA SER A 62 -2.75 11.56 35.44
C SER A 62 -2.74 10.42 34.44
N HIS A 63 -3.90 9.98 33.94
CA HIS A 63 -4.03 9.21 32.72
C HIS A 63 -5.23 9.75 31.93
N ALA A 64 -5.01 10.13 30.68
CA ALA A 64 -6.09 10.62 29.83
C ALA A 64 -5.94 10.15 28.39
N SER A 65 -7.08 10.01 27.72
CA SER A 65 -7.14 9.84 26.27
C SER A 65 -8.18 10.79 25.69
N VAL A 66 -8.04 11.11 24.40
CA VAL A 66 -8.93 12.04 23.72
C VAL A 66 -9.37 11.45 22.38
N VAL A 67 -10.66 11.57 22.07
CA VAL A 67 -11.23 11.39 20.72
C VAL A 67 -11.98 12.67 20.33
N PHE A 68 -12.28 12.84 19.05
CA PHE A 68 -12.87 14.07 18.54
C PHE A 68 -14.23 13.83 17.89
N SER A 69 -15.12 14.81 17.95
CA SER A 69 -16.34 14.83 17.14
C SER A 69 -16.00 14.81 15.66
N ARG A 70 -16.92 14.33 14.84
CA ARG A 70 -16.72 14.15 13.39
C ARG A 70 -16.41 15.45 12.65
N ASP A 71 -16.88 16.59 13.16
CA ASP A 71 -16.59 17.94 12.65
C ASP A 71 -15.29 18.53 13.22
N ALA A 72 -14.54 17.75 14.01
CA ALA A 72 -13.30 18.14 14.67
C ALA A 72 -13.44 19.32 15.66
N ARG A 73 -14.66 19.75 16.00
CA ARG A 73 -14.89 20.88 16.90
C ARG A 73 -14.76 20.52 18.37
N TYR A 74 -15.23 19.33 18.75
CA TYR A 74 -15.29 18.91 20.14
C TYR A 74 -14.28 17.81 20.43
N ALA A 75 -13.58 17.93 21.56
CA ALA A 75 -12.74 16.89 22.12
C ALA A 75 -13.46 16.20 23.29
N TYR A 76 -13.56 14.87 23.23
CA TYR A 76 -14.04 14.02 24.33
C TYR A 76 -12.85 13.47 25.10
N VAL A 77 -12.72 13.92 26.33
CA VAL A 77 -11.57 13.67 27.21
C VAL A 77 -12.00 12.67 28.28
N PHE A 78 -11.29 11.55 28.36
CA PHE A 78 -11.53 10.50 29.35
C PHE A 78 -10.46 10.58 30.43
N GLY A 79 -10.81 11.09 31.61
CA GLY A 79 -9.90 11.31 32.74
C GLY A 79 -9.78 10.08 33.67
N ARG A 80 -8.69 10.01 34.43
CA ARG A 80 -8.39 8.89 35.34
C ARG A 80 -9.42 8.77 36.45
N ASP A 81 -9.99 9.89 36.88
CA ASP A 81 -11.10 9.99 37.84
C ASP A 81 -12.44 9.44 37.33
N GLY A 82 -12.51 8.95 36.09
CA GLY A 82 -13.75 8.47 35.49
C GLY A 82 -14.58 9.56 34.83
N GLY A 83 -14.07 10.79 34.75
CA GLY A 83 -14.70 11.88 34.03
C GLY A 83 -14.69 11.70 32.51
N LEU A 84 -15.84 11.91 31.88
CA LEU A 84 -15.99 12.13 30.45
C LEU A 84 -16.32 13.62 30.24
N THR A 85 -15.40 14.36 29.62
CA THR A 85 -15.52 15.80 29.41
C THR A 85 -15.59 16.11 27.92
N CYS A 86 -16.59 16.87 27.49
CA CYS A 86 -16.69 17.43 26.15
C CYS A 86 -16.18 18.87 26.16
N VAL A 87 -15.17 19.16 25.35
CA VAL A 87 -14.50 20.47 25.25
C VAL A 87 -14.74 21.04 23.85
N ASP A 88 -15.31 22.25 23.76
CA ASP A 88 -15.41 23.02 22.52
C ASP A 88 -14.05 23.65 22.23
N LEU A 89 -13.36 23.17 21.19
CA LEU A 89 -12.01 23.61 20.85
C LEU A 89 -11.98 25.03 20.26
N LEU A 90 -13.07 25.46 19.62
CA LEU A 90 -13.17 26.81 19.08
C LEU A 90 -13.55 27.81 20.18
N GLY A 91 -14.42 27.39 21.11
CA GLY A 91 -14.85 28.18 22.25
C GLY A 91 -13.90 28.15 23.45
N ALA A 92 -12.87 27.29 23.41
CA ALA A 92 -11.93 27.04 24.51
C ALA A 92 -12.59 26.83 25.88
N ARG A 93 -13.65 26.02 25.92
CA ARG A 93 -14.41 25.78 27.16
C ARG A 93 -14.96 24.36 27.24
N ILE A 94 -15.17 23.89 28.47
CA ILE A 94 -15.95 22.69 28.73
C ILE A 94 -17.42 23.00 28.42
N THR A 95 -18.07 22.14 27.62
CA THR A 95 -19.52 22.23 27.37
C THR A 95 -20.29 21.26 28.25
N HIS A 96 -19.74 20.07 28.47
CA HIS A 96 -20.37 19.03 29.28
C HIS A 96 -19.30 18.23 30.02
N ARG A 97 -19.61 17.77 31.22
CA ARG A 97 -18.78 16.83 31.97
C ARG A 97 -19.66 15.91 32.80
N VAL A 98 -19.39 14.60 32.75
CA VAL A 98 -20.07 13.59 33.55
C VAL A 98 -19.04 12.70 34.24
N LEU A 99 -19.26 12.34 35.51
CA LEU A 99 -18.46 11.31 36.19
C LEU A 99 -19.15 9.96 35.95
N GLN A 100 -18.55 9.14 35.07
CA GLN A 100 -19.22 7.93 34.62
C GLN A 100 -18.78 6.64 35.31
N ALA A 101 -17.68 6.62 36.05
CA ALA A 101 -17.24 5.44 36.79
C ALA A 101 -16.23 5.85 37.87
N GLY A 102 -15.74 4.89 38.67
CA GLY A 102 -14.68 5.14 39.63
C GLY A 102 -13.31 5.38 38.99
N ASN A 103 -13.16 5.06 37.71
CA ASN A 103 -12.02 5.46 36.88
C ASN A 103 -12.38 5.41 35.38
N SER A 104 -11.54 6.04 34.55
CA SER A 104 -11.51 5.76 33.12
C SER A 104 -10.08 5.61 32.64
N ILE A 105 -9.92 4.86 31.57
CA ILE A 105 -8.64 4.64 30.89
C ILE A 105 -8.72 4.92 29.39
N GLY A 106 -9.92 5.26 28.91
CA GLY A 106 -10.14 5.79 27.59
C GLY A 106 -11.53 5.52 27.03
N GLY A 107 -11.70 5.92 25.78
CA GLY A 107 -12.94 5.70 25.07
C GLY A 107 -12.78 5.80 23.56
N ALA A 108 -13.90 5.67 22.89
CA ALA A 108 -14.04 5.69 21.45
C ALA A 108 -15.31 6.46 21.06
N ILE A 109 -15.36 6.96 19.83
CA ILE A 109 -16.54 7.58 19.27
C ILE A 109 -16.97 6.77 18.04
N SER A 110 -18.27 6.51 17.93
CA SER A 110 -18.87 5.77 16.83
C SER A 110 -18.60 6.42 15.46
N GLN A 111 -18.67 5.61 14.40
CA GLN A 111 -18.41 6.04 13.01
C GLN A 111 -19.19 7.28 12.55
N ASP A 112 -20.45 7.38 12.98
CA ASP A 112 -21.33 8.49 12.62
C ASP A 112 -21.22 9.68 13.59
N GLY A 113 -20.38 9.56 14.62
CA GLY A 113 -20.10 10.59 15.61
C GLY A 113 -21.21 10.78 16.65
N ARG A 114 -22.20 9.88 16.73
CA ARG A 114 -23.41 10.08 17.58
C ARG A 114 -23.30 9.48 18.98
N VAL A 115 -22.48 8.45 19.13
CA VAL A 115 -22.29 7.72 20.39
C VAL A 115 -20.83 7.78 20.82
N VAL A 116 -20.59 8.15 22.07
CA VAL A 116 -19.29 8.07 22.74
C VAL A 116 -19.32 6.90 23.72
N ALA A 117 -18.34 6.00 23.63
CA ALA A 117 -18.18 4.86 24.52
C ALA A 117 -17.00 5.11 25.47
N ALA A 118 -17.20 4.94 26.77
CA ALA A 118 -16.17 5.05 27.79
C ALA A 118 -15.93 3.69 28.46
N GLN A 119 -14.66 3.27 28.57
CA GLN A 119 -14.28 2.04 29.27
C GLN A 119 -13.74 2.35 30.68
N ASN A 120 -13.92 1.40 31.61
CA ASN A 120 -13.46 1.53 32.99
C ASN A 120 -12.93 0.20 33.57
N TYR A 121 -12.07 0.32 34.59
CA TYR A 121 -11.60 -0.79 35.44
C TYR A 121 -12.48 -1.02 36.66
N ALA A 122 -13.05 0.04 37.24
CA ALA A 122 -13.88 -0.03 38.43
C ALA A 122 -15.21 0.74 38.17
N PRO A 123 -16.38 0.08 38.23
CA PRO A 123 -16.56 -1.32 38.62
C PRO A 123 -16.01 -2.33 37.58
N GLY A 124 -15.87 -1.94 36.31
CA GLY A 124 -15.49 -2.81 35.19
C GLY A 124 -16.63 -2.90 34.20
N GLY A 125 -16.48 -2.26 33.04
CA GLY A 125 -17.54 -2.16 32.04
C GLY A 125 -17.31 -1.08 30.99
N ILE A 126 -18.32 -0.90 30.15
CA ILE A 126 -18.40 0.12 29.11
C ILE A 126 -19.70 0.90 29.31
N ARG A 127 -19.65 2.23 29.18
CA ARG A 127 -20.83 3.08 29.16
C ARG A 127 -20.93 3.82 27.83
N LEU A 128 -22.13 3.87 27.26
CA LEU A 128 -22.43 4.58 26.03
C LEU A 128 -23.13 5.89 26.37
N PHE A 129 -22.78 6.96 25.67
CA PHE A 129 -23.32 8.30 25.84
C PHE A 129 -23.72 8.90 24.50
N ASP A 130 -24.75 9.73 24.49
CA ASP A 130 -25.01 10.62 23.37
C ASP A 130 -23.84 11.60 23.23
N ALA A 131 -23.28 11.71 22.04
CA ALA A 131 -22.09 12.52 21.83
C ALA A 131 -22.38 14.03 21.99
N GLN A 132 -23.58 14.49 21.68
CA GLN A 132 -23.93 15.90 21.72
C GLN A 132 -24.21 16.38 23.15
N THR A 133 -24.92 15.57 23.94
CA THR A 133 -25.43 15.96 25.27
C THR A 133 -24.68 15.31 26.43
N LEU A 134 -23.91 14.24 26.17
CA LEU A 134 -23.40 13.31 27.18
C LEU A 134 -24.49 12.64 28.03
N GLU A 135 -25.73 12.55 27.53
CA GLU A 135 -26.78 11.73 28.15
C GLU A 135 -26.34 10.25 28.17
N PRO A 136 -26.40 9.55 29.32
CA PRO A 136 -26.13 8.11 29.37
C PRO A 136 -27.17 7.34 28.53
N LEU A 137 -26.71 6.50 27.60
CA LEU A 137 -27.55 5.68 26.72
C LEU A 137 -27.65 4.24 27.18
N ALA A 138 -26.53 3.64 27.58
CA ALA A 138 -26.47 2.26 28.05
C ALA A 138 -25.25 2.02 28.95
N GLU A 139 -25.38 1.05 29.86
CA GLU A 139 -24.28 0.50 30.63
C GLU A 139 -24.11 -0.99 30.31
N LEU A 140 -22.89 -1.38 30.02
CA LEU A 140 -22.48 -2.75 29.72
C LEU A 140 -21.54 -3.22 30.82
N PRO A 141 -22.06 -3.88 31.88
CA PRO A 141 -21.24 -4.51 32.90
C PRO A 141 -20.35 -5.57 32.25
N ALA A 142 -19.03 -5.46 32.40
CA ALA A 142 -18.08 -6.42 31.82
C ALA A 142 -18.03 -7.71 32.65
N ILE A 143 -19.12 -8.49 32.61
CA ILE A 143 -19.23 -9.77 33.29
C ILE A 143 -18.92 -10.87 32.27
N GLY A 144 -17.78 -11.53 32.46
CA GLY A 144 -17.32 -12.61 31.59
C GLY A 144 -18.24 -13.84 31.65
N SER A 145 -17.98 -14.82 30.78
CA SER A 145 -18.67 -16.12 30.83
C SER A 145 -18.46 -16.86 32.14
N ASP A 146 -17.41 -16.51 32.89
CA ASP A 146 -17.10 -17.03 34.23
C ASP A 146 -17.94 -16.38 35.35
N GLY A 147 -18.82 -15.44 35.02
CA GLY A 147 -19.65 -14.71 35.97
C GLY A 147 -18.90 -13.65 36.78
N ARG A 148 -17.60 -13.44 36.53
CA ARG A 148 -16.79 -12.44 37.23
C ARG A 148 -16.75 -11.14 36.45
N ARG A 149 -16.67 -10.04 37.18
CA ARG A 149 -16.47 -8.73 36.58
C ARG A 149 -15.02 -8.54 36.20
N ALA A 150 -14.78 -8.01 35.00
CA ALA A 150 -13.47 -7.79 34.43
C ALA A 150 -13.23 -6.31 34.10
N LYS A 151 -11.96 -5.92 34.12
CA LYS A 151 -11.46 -4.66 33.58
C LYS A 151 -11.61 -4.67 32.06
N VAL A 152 -12.05 -3.56 31.50
CA VAL A 152 -12.15 -3.39 30.05
C VAL A 152 -10.94 -2.61 29.54
N VAL A 153 -10.28 -3.14 28.51
CA VAL A 153 -9.13 -2.54 27.83
C VAL A 153 -9.31 -2.61 26.31
N GLY A 154 -8.52 -1.85 25.55
CA GLY A 154 -8.53 -1.94 24.09
C GLY A 154 -9.80 -1.47 23.38
N LEU A 155 -10.69 -0.70 24.04
CA LEU A 155 -11.89 -0.17 23.40
C LEU A 155 -11.55 0.65 22.14
N ALA A 156 -12.11 0.22 21.01
CA ALA A 156 -11.97 0.83 19.69
C ALA A 156 -13.33 0.90 18.96
N ASP A 157 -13.52 1.91 18.13
CA ASP A 157 -14.70 2.01 17.25
C ASP A 157 -14.54 1.14 16.00
N LEU A 158 -15.66 0.65 15.48
CA LEU A 158 -15.76 -0.24 14.33
C LEU A 158 -16.74 0.32 13.28
N PRO A 159 -16.68 -0.16 12.02
CA PRO A 159 -17.71 0.13 11.02
C PRO A 159 -19.12 -0.22 11.48
N GLY A 160 -20.09 0.65 11.21
CA GLY A 160 -21.51 0.40 11.45
C GLY A 160 -22.02 0.73 12.86
N ARG A 161 -21.47 1.77 13.51
CA ARG A 161 -21.80 2.12 14.92
C ARG A 161 -21.60 0.93 15.86
N ARG A 162 -20.46 0.26 15.72
CA ARG A 162 -20.05 -0.87 16.56
C ARG A 162 -18.76 -0.50 17.30
N PHE A 163 -18.44 -1.26 18.34
CA PHE A 163 -17.20 -1.15 19.09
C PHE A 163 -16.61 -2.54 19.32
N ALA A 164 -15.30 -2.61 19.57
CA ALA A 164 -14.66 -3.80 20.12
C ALA A 164 -13.86 -3.44 21.37
N ALA A 165 -13.82 -4.35 22.33
CA ALA A 165 -13.01 -4.21 23.53
C ALA A 165 -12.55 -5.59 24.02
N SER A 166 -11.51 -5.61 24.86
CA SER A 166 -11.00 -6.81 25.51
C SER A 166 -11.28 -6.75 27.01
N LEU A 167 -11.59 -7.90 27.62
CA LEU A 167 -11.80 -8.04 29.06
C LEU A 167 -10.59 -8.78 29.66
N PHE A 168 -9.90 -8.12 30.58
CA PHE A 168 -8.61 -8.57 31.09
C PHE A 168 -8.73 -9.89 31.88
N GLU A 169 -9.53 -9.91 32.95
CA GLU A 169 -9.64 -11.08 33.82
C GLU A 169 -10.34 -12.27 33.15
N SER A 170 -11.40 -12.04 32.37
CA SER A 170 -12.17 -13.11 31.74
C SER A 170 -11.55 -13.64 30.45
N GLY A 171 -10.59 -12.92 29.86
CA GLY A 171 -9.91 -13.36 28.65
C GLY A 171 -10.80 -13.35 27.41
N GLU A 172 -11.69 -12.37 27.31
CA GLU A 172 -12.67 -12.25 26.24
C GLU A 172 -12.44 -11.01 25.36
N ILE A 173 -12.92 -11.08 24.11
CA ILE A 173 -13.15 -9.92 23.23
C ILE A 173 -14.64 -9.76 23.07
N TRP A 174 -15.13 -8.55 23.29
CA TRP A 174 -16.51 -8.16 23.05
C TRP A 174 -16.60 -7.34 21.77
N ILE A 175 -17.48 -7.73 20.86
CA ILE A 175 -17.94 -6.90 19.75
C ILE A 175 -19.33 -6.39 20.13
N ILE A 176 -19.47 -5.07 20.19
CA ILE A 176 -20.66 -4.38 20.68
C ILE A 176 -21.32 -3.70 19.50
N ASP A 177 -22.50 -4.16 19.11
CA ASP A 177 -23.34 -3.51 18.13
C ASP A 177 -24.25 -2.48 18.82
N ALA A 178 -23.99 -1.20 18.56
CA ALA A 178 -24.75 -0.09 19.11
C ALA A 178 -25.68 0.54 18.06
N GLY A 179 -26.12 -0.22 17.05
CA GLY A 179 -27.13 0.21 16.08
C GLY A 179 -28.36 0.82 16.74
N ASP A 180 -28.90 0.16 17.77
CA ASP A 180 -29.70 0.78 18.83
C ASP A 180 -28.81 0.99 20.06
N PRO A 181 -28.33 2.21 20.33
CA PRO A 181 -27.38 2.47 21.40
C PRO A 181 -27.99 2.40 22.80
N ARG A 182 -29.33 2.35 22.94
CA ARG A 182 -30.00 2.09 24.22
C ARG A 182 -30.15 0.60 24.51
N HIS A 183 -30.10 -0.25 23.48
CA HIS A 183 -30.15 -1.71 23.60
C HIS A 183 -29.02 -2.40 22.82
N PRO A 184 -27.75 -2.11 23.13
CA PRO A 184 -26.61 -2.65 22.39
C PRO A 184 -26.53 -4.18 22.49
N GLN A 185 -26.16 -4.83 21.38
CA GLN A 185 -25.98 -6.27 21.31
C GLN A 185 -24.50 -6.65 21.46
N VAL A 186 -24.17 -7.64 22.28
CA VAL A 186 -22.79 -8.03 22.56
C VAL A 186 -22.50 -9.44 22.04
N THR A 187 -21.55 -9.54 21.12
CA THR A 187 -20.94 -10.82 20.72
C THR A 187 -19.66 -11.04 21.51
N ARG A 188 -19.53 -12.19 22.17
CA ARG A 188 -18.38 -12.54 23.01
C ARG A 188 -17.49 -13.57 22.32
N LEU A 189 -16.19 -13.37 22.32
CA LEU A 189 -15.20 -14.23 21.67
C LEU A 189 -14.05 -14.55 22.65
N PRO A 190 -13.49 -15.77 22.63
CA PRO A 190 -12.35 -16.12 23.47
C PRO A 190 -11.06 -15.43 22.99
N ALA A 191 -10.50 -14.53 23.80
CA ALA A 191 -9.30 -13.76 23.49
C ALA A 191 -8.02 -14.41 23.98
N GLY A 192 -8.06 -15.14 25.10
CA GLY A 192 -6.86 -15.67 25.75
C GLY A 192 -6.57 -15.06 27.09
N ARG A 193 -5.46 -15.46 27.69
CA ARG A 193 -5.14 -15.07 29.08
C ARG A 193 -4.69 -13.62 29.15
N GLU A 194 -5.43 -12.83 29.92
CA GLU A 194 -5.09 -11.44 30.26
C GLU A 194 -4.80 -10.56 29.03
N PRO A 195 -5.77 -10.35 28.11
CA PRO A 195 -5.62 -9.39 27.04
C PRO A 195 -5.49 -7.99 27.65
N TYR A 196 -4.37 -7.31 27.41
CA TYR A 196 -4.01 -6.11 28.18
C TYR A 196 -4.33 -4.79 27.49
N ASP A 197 -4.58 -4.81 26.18
CA ASP A 197 -5.00 -3.67 25.38
C ASP A 197 -5.49 -4.20 24.00
N GLY A 198 -5.88 -3.30 23.09
CA GLY A 198 -6.37 -3.68 21.76
C GLY A 198 -6.32 -2.54 20.74
N LEU A 199 -6.39 -2.90 19.46
CA LEU A 199 -6.53 -1.96 18.35
C LEU A 199 -7.35 -2.58 17.21
N VAL A 200 -7.87 -1.71 16.36
CA VAL A 200 -8.42 -2.08 15.06
C VAL A 200 -7.44 -1.66 13.96
N THR A 201 -7.29 -2.48 12.92
CA THR A 201 -6.56 -2.05 11.72
C THR A 201 -7.28 -0.88 11.05
N PRO A 202 -6.55 -0.02 10.32
CA PRO A 202 -7.17 1.21 9.83
C PRO A 202 -8.25 1.03 8.75
N ASP A 203 -8.27 -0.12 8.09
CA ASP A 203 -9.38 -0.53 7.20
C ASP A 203 -10.64 -0.98 7.96
N GLY A 204 -10.57 -1.04 9.30
CA GLY A 204 -11.65 -1.48 10.17
C GLY A 204 -11.92 -2.98 10.12
N ARG A 205 -11.01 -3.79 9.57
CA ARG A 205 -11.23 -5.23 9.37
C ARG A 205 -10.75 -6.08 10.53
N TRP A 206 -9.57 -5.84 11.07
CA TRP A 206 -8.97 -6.72 12.05
C TRP A 206 -8.96 -6.06 13.42
N TYR A 207 -9.53 -6.73 14.42
CA TYR A 207 -9.29 -6.37 15.81
C TYR A 207 -8.18 -7.25 16.38
N LEU A 208 -7.23 -6.64 17.07
CA LEU A 208 -6.10 -7.31 17.69
C LEU A 208 -6.10 -7.04 19.19
N ALA A 209 -5.86 -8.08 19.98
CA ALA A 209 -5.59 -7.94 21.41
C ALA A 209 -4.27 -8.61 21.75
N GLY A 210 -3.35 -7.87 22.35
CA GLY A 210 -2.10 -8.41 22.88
C GLY A 210 -2.37 -9.15 24.18
N LEU A 211 -1.73 -10.31 24.36
CA LEU A 211 -1.93 -11.16 25.53
C LEU A 211 -0.76 -10.99 26.49
N PHE A 212 -1.08 -10.78 27.76
CA PHE A 212 -0.08 -10.59 28.81
C PHE A 212 0.16 -11.87 29.61
N GLY A 213 -0.90 -12.66 29.82
CA GLY A 213 -0.87 -13.91 30.59
C GLY A 213 -0.40 -15.12 29.77
N GLU A 214 -0.23 -14.96 28.46
CA GLU A 214 0.32 -15.95 27.54
C GLU A 214 1.01 -15.26 26.34
N ASP A 215 1.91 -15.97 25.65
CA ASP A 215 2.58 -15.43 24.47
C ASP A 215 1.66 -15.40 23.24
N GLY A 216 1.60 -14.24 22.59
CA GLY A 216 0.91 -14.05 21.31
C GLY A 216 -0.15 -12.97 21.34
N LEU A 217 -0.94 -12.93 20.28
CA LEU A 217 -2.07 -12.02 20.14
C LEU A 217 -3.32 -12.80 19.78
N ALA A 218 -4.47 -12.30 20.21
CA ALA A 218 -5.75 -12.61 19.62
C ALA A 218 -5.99 -11.76 18.38
N LEU A 219 -6.45 -12.37 17.30
CA LEU A 219 -6.84 -11.72 16.06
C LEU A 219 -8.29 -12.09 15.72
N VAL A 220 -9.11 -11.08 15.43
CA VAL A 220 -10.49 -11.25 14.99
C VAL A 220 -10.66 -10.63 13.59
N ASP A 221 -11.15 -11.42 12.63
CA ASP A 221 -11.63 -10.88 11.34
C ASP A 221 -13.05 -10.36 11.51
N LEU A 222 -13.22 -9.04 11.60
CA LEU A 222 -14.52 -8.39 11.80
C LEU A 222 -15.42 -8.46 10.56
N TRP A 223 -14.89 -8.93 9.42
CA TRP A 223 -15.65 -9.17 8.20
C TRP A 223 -16.11 -10.63 8.07
N GLN A 224 -15.57 -11.53 8.91
CA GLN A 224 -16.04 -12.91 8.99
C GLN A 224 -17.40 -12.95 9.71
N ALA A 225 -18.32 -13.75 9.18
CA ALA A 225 -19.62 -14.00 9.78
C ALA A 225 -19.82 -15.52 9.99
N PRO A 226 -19.95 -16.01 11.25
CA PRO A 226 -19.76 -15.27 12.50
C PRO A 226 -18.27 -14.92 12.72
N PRO A 227 -17.97 -13.80 13.42
CA PRO A 227 -16.59 -13.45 13.74
C PRO A 227 -15.97 -14.48 14.67
N GLN A 228 -14.69 -14.77 14.46
CA GLN A 228 -13.95 -15.74 15.29
C GLN A 228 -12.60 -15.14 15.69
N ALA A 229 -12.21 -15.42 16.94
CA ALA A 229 -10.88 -15.11 17.43
C ALA A 229 -9.92 -16.27 17.15
N ARG A 230 -8.72 -15.96 16.69
CA ARG A 230 -7.62 -16.94 16.53
C ARG A 230 -6.32 -16.39 17.09
N ARG A 231 -5.42 -17.28 17.51
CA ARG A 231 -4.07 -16.89 17.96
C ARG A 231 -3.13 -16.67 16.79
N ILE A 232 -2.28 -15.65 16.93
CA ILE A 232 -1.18 -15.34 16.00
C ILE A 232 0.08 -14.99 16.79
N LEU A 233 1.24 -15.06 16.12
CA LEU A 233 2.55 -14.63 16.63
C LEU A 233 2.86 -15.19 18.03
N SER A 234 2.83 -16.51 18.20
CA SER A 234 3.06 -17.20 19.48
C SER A 234 4.43 -16.95 20.14
N GLY A 235 5.33 -16.18 19.52
CA GLY A 235 6.60 -15.72 20.09
C GLY A 235 6.66 -14.21 20.39
N TYR A 236 5.53 -13.49 20.33
CA TYR A 236 5.44 -12.04 20.54
C TYR A 236 5.56 -11.62 22.01
N GLY A 237 5.15 -12.47 22.94
CA GLY A 237 5.10 -12.15 24.37
C GLY A 237 6.47 -12.21 25.05
N ARG A 238 6.45 -12.46 26.36
CA ARG A 238 7.62 -12.39 27.24
C ARG A 238 8.70 -13.43 26.87
N GLY A 239 8.31 -14.55 26.26
CA GLY A 239 9.19 -15.70 26.03
C GLY A 239 9.81 -16.26 27.32
N ASN A 240 10.93 -16.97 27.16
CA ASN A 240 11.50 -17.79 28.24
C ASN A 240 12.36 -17.01 29.27
N ALA A 241 12.80 -15.78 28.95
CA ALA A 241 13.63 -14.94 29.81
C ALA A 241 13.02 -13.52 29.91
N PRO A 242 12.05 -13.30 30.81
CA PRO A 242 11.33 -12.02 30.89
C PRO A 242 12.24 -10.90 31.40
N LEU A 243 12.42 -9.84 30.62
CA LEU A 243 12.96 -8.58 31.15
C LEU A 243 11.90 -7.90 32.05
N PRO A 244 12.33 -7.13 33.06
CA PRO A 244 11.39 -6.33 33.86
C PRO A 244 10.58 -5.38 32.97
N VAL A 245 9.26 -5.48 33.05
CA VAL A 245 8.33 -4.59 32.34
C VAL A 245 8.04 -3.38 33.22
N TYR A 246 8.78 -2.30 33.03
CA TYR A 246 8.57 -1.04 33.78
C TYR A 246 7.31 -0.29 33.36
N LYS A 247 6.87 -0.50 32.11
CA LYS A 247 5.64 0.06 31.56
C LYS A 247 5.12 -0.88 30.47
N MET A 248 3.82 -1.16 30.49
CA MET A 248 3.19 -1.95 29.43
C MET A 248 3.27 -1.19 28.09
N PRO A 249 3.66 -1.85 26.98
CA PRO A 249 3.48 -1.27 25.67
C PRO A 249 2.01 -0.92 25.43
N HIS A 250 1.73 0.18 24.74
CA HIS A 250 0.36 0.50 24.36
C HIS A 250 0.11 -0.01 22.94
N LEU A 251 -0.94 -0.80 22.75
CA LEU A 251 -1.29 -1.39 21.45
C LEU A 251 -1.89 -0.37 20.49
N ARG A 252 -2.48 0.72 21.00
CA ARG A 252 -2.74 1.93 20.20
C ARG A 252 -1.47 2.56 19.63
N GLY A 253 -0.29 2.13 20.09
CA GLY A 253 1.02 2.44 19.55
C GLY A 253 1.58 1.36 18.63
N TRP A 254 0.75 0.51 18.01
CA TRP A 254 1.18 -0.33 16.89
C TRP A 254 1.11 0.45 15.59
N ALA A 255 2.17 0.36 14.80
CA ALA A 255 2.28 1.06 13.54
C ALA A 255 1.91 0.13 12.37
N MET A 256 1.07 0.63 11.46
CA MET A 256 0.86 0.00 10.16
C MET A 256 1.64 0.79 9.11
N ALA A 257 2.72 0.21 8.56
CA ALA A 257 3.56 0.87 7.57
C ALA A 257 4.01 -0.11 6.49
N GLN A 258 3.92 0.32 5.22
CA GLN A 258 4.31 -0.48 4.04
C GLN A 258 3.67 -1.88 3.98
N GLY A 259 2.41 -2.02 4.40
CA GLY A 259 1.74 -3.33 4.41
C GLY A 259 2.01 -4.18 5.64
N MET A 260 2.89 -3.75 6.54
CA MET A 260 3.37 -4.53 7.69
C MET A 260 2.86 -3.93 8.99
N ALA A 261 2.67 -4.77 9.99
CA ALA A 261 2.37 -4.36 11.36
C ALA A 261 3.68 -4.32 12.17
N TRP A 262 3.93 -3.22 12.87
CA TRP A 262 5.13 -2.97 13.67
C TRP A 262 4.72 -2.90 15.14
N LEU A 263 5.08 -3.94 15.89
CA LEU A 263 4.55 -4.27 17.19
C LEU A 263 5.67 -4.18 18.25
N PRO A 264 5.64 -3.17 19.15
CA PRO A 264 6.55 -3.09 20.30
C PRO A 264 6.52 -4.41 21.10
N ALA A 265 7.63 -5.14 21.15
CA ALA A 265 7.66 -6.41 21.87
C ALA A 265 7.54 -6.18 23.38
N ILE A 266 6.93 -7.14 24.08
CA ILE A 266 6.71 -7.06 25.54
C ILE A 266 7.91 -7.68 26.25
N GLY A 267 8.55 -6.92 27.13
CA GLY A 267 9.70 -7.40 27.90
C GLY A 267 10.94 -7.66 27.03
N ARG A 268 11.09 -6.93 25.91
CA ARG A 268 12.21 -7.06 24.97
C ARG A 268 12.56 -5.71 24.35
N HIS A 269 13.83 -5.54 23.99
CA HIS A 269 14.31 -4.32 23.34
C HIS A 269 14.23 -4.46 21.81
N GLU A 270 13.03 -4.71 21.29
CA GLU A 270 12.82 -4.92 19.86
C GLU A 270 11.40 -4.53 19.42
N VAL A 271 11.24 -4.21 18.14
CA VAL A 271 9.92 -4.19 17.49
C VAL A 271 9.79 -5.43 16.61
N LEU A 272 8.68 -6.15 16.74
CA LEU A 272 8.33 -7.26 15.88
C LEU A 272 7.61 -6.74 14.63
N VAL A 273 7.98 -7.25 13.47
CA VAL A 273 7.34 -6.91 12.19
C VAL A 273 6.53 -8.10 11.71
N ALA A 274 5.21 -7.95 11.60
CA ALA A 274 4.30 -8.99 11.12
C ALA A 274 3.71 -8.63 9.74
N ASP A 275 3.42 -9.65 8.93
CA ASP A 275 2.83 -9.51 7.59
C ASP A 275 1.35 -9.95 7.59
N PRO A 276 0.40 -9.01 7.67
CA PRO A 276 -1.03 -9.27 7.54
C PRO A 276 -1.40 -10.02 6.24
N ALA A 277 -0.73 -9.72 5.12
CA ALA A 277 -1.01 -10.35 3.83
C ALA A 277 -0.53 -11.81 3.77
N ASN A 278 0.38 -12.20 4.67
CA ASN A 278 0.87 -13.56 4.85
C ASN A 278 0.30 -14.21 6.13
N GLY A 279 -0.96 -13.93 6.45
CA GLY A 279 -1.67 -14.57 7.54
C GLY A 279 -1.24 -14.10 8.94
N TRP A 280 -0.65 -12.90 9.04
CA TRP A 280 -0.09 -12.31 10.27
C TRP A 280 1.11 -13.07 10.84
N ARG A 281 1.94 -13.63 9.96
CA ARG A 281 3.21 -14.27 10.36
C ARG A 281 4.27 -13.24 10.66
N GLU A 282 5.17 -13.58 11.57
CA GLU A 282 6.38 -12.79 11.84
C GLU A 282 7.25 -12.76 10.59
N ALA A 283 7.74 -11.57 10.24
CA ALA A 283 8.55 -11.32 9.05
C ALA A 283 9.94 -10.76 9.37
N ALA A 284 10.11 -10.12 10.54
CA ALA A 284 11.39 -9.66 11.08
C ALA A 284 11.24 -9.20 12.53
N ARG A 285 12.39 -8.94 13.17
CA ARG A 285 12.53 -8.18 14.41
C ARG A 285 13.60 -7.12 14.19
N VAL A 286 13.38 -5.92 14.71
CA VAL A 286 14.38 -4.84 14.71
C VAL A 286 14.79 -4.57 16.14
N ALA A 287 16.08 -4.74 16.44
CA ALA A 287 16.65 -4.44 17.74
C ALA A 287 16.58 -2.94 18.02
N LEU A 288 16.31 -2.58 19.28
CA LEU A 288 16.12 -1.22 19.75
C LEU A 288 16.98 -0.94 20.98
N ALA A 289 17.05 0.33 21.38
CA ALA A 289 17.83 0.77 22.54
C ALA A 289 17.25 0.31 23.89
N GLY A 290 15.93 0.18 24.01
CA GLY A 290 15.25 -0.16 25.25
C GLY A 290 13.89 -0.80 25.03
N GLN A 291 13.14 -1.00 26.12
CA GLN A 291 11.75 -1.49 26.07
C GLN A 291 10.86 -0.47 25.34
N PRO A 292 10.36 -0.76 24.13
CA PRO A 292 9.53 0.18 23.40
C PRO A 292 8.16 0.34 24.06
N VAL A 293 7.59 1.55 24.00
CA VAL A 293 6.26 1.87 24.53
C VAL A 293 5.27 2.14 23.39
N PHE A 294 5.60 3.07 22.50
CA PHE A 294 4.85 3.35 21.27
C PHE A 294 5.75 3.16 20.05
N ALA A 295 5.21 2.55 18.99
CA ALA A 295 5.76 2.57 17.63
C ALA A 295 4.77 3.26 16.70
N MET A 296 5.12 4.42 16.15
CA MET A 296 4.22 5.24 15.35
C MET A 296 4.73 5.36 13.93
N ALA A 297 3.87 5.04 12.96
CA ALA A 297 4.19 5.20 11.55
C ALA A 297 4.05 6.68 11.17
N ARG A 298 5.05 7.22 10.48
CA ARG A 298 4.85 8.45 9.73
C ARG A 298 3.70 8.23 8.71
N PRO A 299 2.80 9.19 8.45
CA PRO A 299 1.62 8.98 7.59
C PRO A 299 1.89 8.37 6.20
N ASP A 300 3.06 8.61 5.62
CA ASP A 300 3.49 8.01 4.34
C ASP A 300 4.03 6.57 4.46
N GLY A 301 4.16 6.06 5.68
CA GLY A 301 4.69 4.76 6.02
C GLY A 301 6.20 4.59 5.78
N ARG A 302 6.96 5.65 5.51
CA ARG A 302 8.41 5.54 5.22
C ARG A 302 9.25 5.27 6.46
N GLN A 303 8.78 5.74 7.61
CA GLN A 303 9.46 5.62 8.88
C GLN A 303 8.51 5.16 9.98
N VAL A 304 9.05 4.43 10.95
CA VAL A 304 8.40 4.14 12.24
C VAL A 304 9.25 4.75 13.34
N TRP A 305 8.65 5.57 14.18
CA TRP A 305 9.31 6.24 15.30
C TRP A 305 8.92 5.56 16.61
N VAL A 306 9.90 5.29 17.45
CA VAL A 306 9.74 4.48 18.66
C VAL A 306 10.30 5.22 19.88
N ASN A 307 9.50 5.35 20.93
CA ASN A 307 9.97 5.81 22.25
C ASN A 307 10.02 4.64 23.25
N PHE A 308 10.68 4.86 24.38
CA PHE A 308 11.00 3.79 25.33
C PHE A 308 10.47 4.06 26.74
N ALA A 309 10.38 2.98 27.51
CA ALA A 309 10.19 3.03 28.95
C ALA A 309 11.50 3.42 29.65
N PHE A 310 11.40 3.76 30.93
CA PHE A 310 12.58 3.93 31.78
C PHE A 310 13.49 2.68 31.73
N PRO A 311 14.83 2.83 31.73
CA PRO A 311 15.61 4.07 31.89
C PRO A 311 15.86 4.86 30.60
N HIS A 312 15.43 4.36 29.44
CA HIS A 312 15.69 4.98 28.13
C HIS A 312 14.57 5.92 27.67
N ASN A 313 13.75 6.40 28.59
CA ASN A 313 12.60 7.26 28.29
C ASN A 313 12.99 8.69 27.87
N ASP A 314 14.28 8.96 27.70
CA ASP A 314 14.85 10.15 27.07
C ASP A 314 15.10 9.96 25.55
N THR A 315 14.95 8.73 25.05
CA THR A 315 15.40 8.32 23.73
C THR A 315 14.23 8.09 22.77
N VAL A 316 14.43 8.42 21.49
CA VAL A 316 13.53 8.11 20.38
C VAL A 316 14.33 7.53 19.21
N GLN A 317 13.93 6.38 18.68
CA GLN A 317 14.57 5.78 17.51
C GLN A 317 13.68 5.88 16.26
N VAL A 318 14.30 6.18 15.12
CA VAL A 318 13.66 6.25 13.81
C VAL A 318 14.09 5.02 13.00
N ILE A 319 13.11 4.22 12.61
CA ILE A 319 13.30 3.01 11.81
C ILE A 319 12.90 3.32 10.37
N ASP A 320 13.77 3.00 9.42
CA ASP A 320 13.43 2.97 8.00
C ASP A 320 12.64 1.69 7.69
N THR A 321 11.41 1.84 7.20
CA THR A 321 10.51 0.70 7.02
C THR A 321 10.89 -0.21 5.86
N ALA A 322 11.64 0.31 4.88
CA ALA A 322 12.07 -0.46 3.71
C ALA A 322 13.29 -1.32 4.03
N THR A 323 14.26 -0.77 4.76
CA THR A 323 15.49 -1.50 5.15
C THR A 323 15.32 -2.25 6.46
N ARG A 324 14.33 -1.88 7.28
CA ARG A 324 14.07 -2.40 8.64
C ARG A 324 15.26 -2.17 9.57
N GLN A 325 15.90 -1.02 9.43
CA GLN A 325 17.05 -0.62 10.25
C GLN A 325 16.72 0.66 11.02
N VAL A 326 17.24 0.76 12.23
CA VAL A 326 17.30 2.04 12.94
C VAL A 326 18.24 2.94 12.17
N VAL A 327 17.72 4.01 11.58
CA VAL A 327 18.51 4.99 10.82
C VAL A 327 18.96 6.15 11.69
N ARG A 328 18.25 6.44 12.78
CA ARG A 328 18.60 7.51 13.73
C ARG A 328 18.16 7.18 15.15
N THR A 329 18.95 7.65 16.11
CA THR A 329 18.63 7.68 17.54
C THR A 329 18.70 9.14 17.98
N LEU A 330 17.63 9.63 18.59
CA LEU A 330 17.48 10.99 19.09
C LEU A 330 17.35 10.95 20.62
N GLN A 331 17.87 11.97 21.29
CA GLN A 331 17.64 12.22 22.71
C GLN A 331 17.03 13.62 22.87
N PRO A 332 15.74 13.80 22.53
CA PRO A 332 15.14 15.13 22.48
C PRO A 332 15.08 15.80 23.87
N CYS A 333 14.72 15.03 24.90
CA CYS A 333 14.43 15.55 26.23
C CYS A 333 14.20 14.42 27.23
N ARG A 334 14.09 14.74 28.53
CA ARG A 334 13.77 13.75 29.56
C ARG A 334 12.28 13.43 29.58
N GLY A 335 11.96 12.14 29.67
CA GLY A 335 10.57 11.69 29.85
C GLY A 335 9.68 11.87 28.62
N VAL A 336 10.13 11.40 27.46
CA VAL A 336 9.33 11.32 26.23
C VAL A 336 8.17 10.34 26.43
N LEU A 337 6.96 10.86 26.65
CA LEU A 337 5.80 10.02 26.93
C LEU A 337 4.97 9.64 25.71
N HIS A 338 4.71 10.60 24.83
CA HIS A 338 3.88 10.45 23.65
C HIS A 338 4.51 11.20 22.48
N MET A 339 4.20 10.76 21.28
CA MET A 339 4.56 11.40 20.03
C MET A 339 3.32 11.47 19.15
N GLU A 340 3.23 12.44 18.24
CA GLU A 340 2.08 12.57 17.35
C GLU A 340 2.52 13.24 16.05
N PHE A 341 2.27 12.59 14.92
CA PHE A 341 2.55 13.19 13.61
C PHE A 341 1.47 14.20 13.24
N THR A 342 1.87 15.28 12.58
CA THR A 342 0.94 16.12 11.83
C THR A 342 0.22 15.28 10.76
N PRO A 343 -0.98 15.67 10.32
CA PRO A 343 -1.81 14.82 9.46
C PRO A 343 -1.16 14.41 8.13
N LYS A 344 -0.29 15.26 7.57
CA LYS A 344 0.46 14.97 6.34
C LYS A 344 1.88 14.47 6.60
N GLY A 345 2.28 14.33 7.87
CA GLY A 345 3.55 13.73 8.28
C GLY A 345 4.77 14.62 8.15
N GLU A 346 4.61 15.91 7.85
CA GLU A 346 5.68 16.88 7.73
C GLU A 346 6.40 17.15 9.06
N ALA A 347 5.70 17.07 10.20
CA ALA A 347 6.25 17.28 11.52
C ALA A 347 5.81 16.19 12.52
N LEU A 348 6.61 16.00 13.57
CA LEU A 348 6.30 15.17 14.73
C LEU A 348 6.35 16.03 15.98
N TRP A 349 5.28 15.98 16.77
CA TRP A 349 5.22 16.58 18.10
C TRP A 349 5.50 15.52 19.15
N LEU A 350 6.29 15.84 20.17
CA LEU A 350 6.57 14.92 21.28
C LEU A 350 6.50 15.62 22.63
N SER A 351 5.97 14.92 23.62
CA SER A 351 5.80 15.45 24.97
C SER A 351 7.03 15.17 25.84
N CYS A 352 7.68 16.21 26.34
CA CYS A 352 8.82 16.13 27.25
C CYS A 352 8.33 16.31 28.70
N ARG A 353 7.87 15.23 29.34
CA ARG A 353 7.19 15.32 30.65
C ARG A 353 8.07 15.96 31.71
N ASP A 354 9.30 15.47 31.86
CA ASP A 354 10.19 15.86 32.98
C ASP A 354 10.86 17.22 32.75
N ASP A 355 10.63 17.80 31.57
CA ASP A 355 11.21 19.04 31.07
C ASP A 355 10.14 20.13 30.86
N ASN A 356 8.89 19.85 31.18
CA ASN A 356 7.75 20.77 31.09
C ASN A 356 7.63 21.50 29.74
N ARG A 357 7.72 20.75 28.64
CA ARG A 357 7.54 21.28 27.28
C ARG A 357 7.11 20.22 26.27
N VAL A 358 6.63 20.69 25.14
CA VAL A 358 6.43 19.92 23.91
C VAL A 358 7.45 20.37 22.88
N GLU A 359 8.08 19.43 22.18
CA GLU A 359 9.00 19.73 21.08
C GLU A 359 8.42 19.26 19.75
N VAL A 360 8.69 20.03 18.70
CA VAL A 360 8.22 19.74 17.33
C VAL A 360 9.44 19.54 16.44
N TYR A 361 9.45 18.48 15.65
CA TYR A 361 10.56 18.11 14.77
C TYR A 361 10.08 17.97 13.33
N ASP A 362 10.90 18.44 12.39
CA ASP A 362 10.73 18.16 10.97
C ASP A 362 11.07 16.69 10.69
N THR A 363 10.18 15.95 10.04
CA THR A 363 10.38 14.49 9.89
C THR A 363 11.33 14.11 8.77
N ALA A 364 11.70 15.05 7.88
CA ALA A 364 12.62 14.81 6.78
C ALA A 364 14.08 15.06 7.21
N THR A 365 14.32 16.17 7.89
CA THR A 365 15.64 16.65 8.33
C THR A 365 15.97 16.24 9.76
N LEU A 366 14.95 15.95 10.58
CA LEU A 366 15.05 15.63 12.01
C LEU A 366 15.57 16.80 12.85
N VAL A 367 15.42 18.02 12.33
CA VAL A 367 15.72 19.25 13.05
C VAL A 367 14.50 19.68 13.86
N ARG A 368 14.74 20.20 15.06
CA ARG A 368 13.68 20.76 15.91
C ARG A 368 13.18 22.07 15.29
N LEU A 369 11.86 22.16 15.09
CA LEU A 369 11.15 23.29 14.52
C LEU A 369 10.64 24.25 15.60
N ALA A 370 10.09 23.71 16.69
CA ALA A 370 9.46 24.53 17.73
C ALA A 370 9.57 23.88 19.12
N THR A 371 9.34 24.71 20.13
CA THR A 371 9.21 24.31 21.53
C THR A 371 8.06 25.07 22.17
N LEU A 372 7.12 24.36 22.79
CA LEU A 372 5.96 24.93 23.46
C LEU A 372 6.01 24.61 24.96
N PRO A 373 5.88 25.59 25.85
CA PRO A 373 5.83 25.32 27.30
C PRO A 373 4.54 24.58 27.66
N ALA A 374 4.66 23.51 28.46
CA ALA A 374 3.53 22.73 28.94
C ALA A 374 3.87 22.05 30.26
N ASP A 375 2.97 22.04 31.24
CA ASP A 375 3.20 21.45 32.55
C ASP A 375 2.95 19.94 32.54
N ASN A 376 3.99 19.16 32.83
CA ASN A 376 3.97 17.71 32.85
C ASN A 376 3.21 17.08 31.65
N PRO A 377 3.57 17.42 30.40
CA PRO A 377 2.78 17.05 29.23
C PRO A 377 2.81 15.55 28.98
N SER A 378 1.71 15.02 28.46
CA SER A 378 1.59 13.62 28.06
C SER A 378 0.97 13.43 26.68
N GLY A 379 -0.30 13.04 26.62
CA GLY A 379 -0.99 12.78 25.36
C GLY A 379 -1.06 14.04 24.49
N ILE A 380 -0.69 13.88 23.22
CA ILE A 380 -0.83 14.89 22.17
C ILE A 380 -1.77 14.29 21.13
N PHE A 381 -2.85 14.99 20.81
CA PHE A 381 -3.89 14.47 19.91
C PHE A 381 -4.33 15.55 18.93
N PHE A 382 -4.20 15.31 17.62
CA PHE A 382 -4.70 16.23 16.59
C PHE A 382 -6.10 15.83 16.12
N THR A 383 -6.88 16.83 15.74
CA THR A 383 -8.27 16.67 15.29
C THR A 383 -8.42 15.88 14.00
N ALA A 384 -7.34 15.65 13.23
CA ALA A 384 -7.35 14.72 12.10
C ALA A 384 -7.81 13.30 12.50
N ARG A 385 -7.67 12.93 13.78
CA ARG A 385 -8.24 11.70 14.36
C ARG A 385 -9.78 11.64 14.26
N ALA A 386 -10.48 12.77 14.12
CA ALA A 386 -11.94 12.81 13.89
C ALA A 386 -12.37 12.07 12.61
N ALA A 387 -11.51 12.08 11.58
CA ALA A 387 -11.79 11.46 10.30
C ALA A 387 -11.14 10.07 10.13
N LEU A 388 -10.28 9.67 11.07
CA LEU A 388 -9.40 8.50 10.96
C LEU A 388 -9.68 7.49 12.07
N ARG A 389 -9.85 6.22 11.72
CA ARG A 389 -9.83 5.11 12.68
C ARG A 389 -8.40 4.72 13.00
N HIS A 390 -7.75 5.50 13.86
CA HIS A 390 -6.31 5.41 14.16
C HIS A 390 -5.43 5.61 12.90
N VAL A 391 -4.32 6.33 13.04
CA VAL A 391 -3.49 6.72 11.88
C VAL A 391 -2.72 5.50 11.34
N GLY A 392 -3.33 4.83 10.39
CA GLY A 392 -2.66 4.28 9.21
C GLY A 392 -3.64 4.49 8.05
N HIS A 393 -3.22 5.07 6.93
CA HIS A 393 -4.18 5.31 5.86
C HIS A 393 -4.78 3.99 5.36
N ALA A 394 -6.09 3.96 5.09
CA ALA A 394 -6.72 2.88 4.33
C ALA A 394 -5.87 2.58 3.09
N MET A 395 -5.38 1.32 2.99
CA MET A 395 -4.37 0.95 2.00
C MET A 395 -4.90 1.14 0.58
N PHE A 396 -4.40 2.17 -0.09
CA PHE A 396 -4.35 2.17 -1.53
C PHE A 396 -3.44 1.03 -1.99
N ASN A 397 -4.05 -0.05 -2.49
CA ASN A 397 -3.30 -1.20 -2.99
C ASN A 397 -2.80 -0.91 -4.42
N GLU A 398 -1.58 -0.39 -4.52
CA GLU A 398 -0.94 -0.08 -5.82
C GLU A 398 -0.88 -1.31 -6.74
N GLN A 399 -0.69 -2.53 -6.21
CA GLN A 399 -0.62 -3.75 -7.01
C GLN A 399 -1.95 -4.04 -7.70
N ARG A 400 -3.06 -3.87 -6.96
CA ARG A 400 -4.42 -4.02 -7.51
C ARG A 400 -4.71 -2.94 -8.55
N LEU A 401 -4.26 -1.70 -8.32
CA LEU A 401 -4.34 -0.65 -9.33
C LEU A 401 -3.60 -1.10 -10.61
N TYR A 402 -2.32 -1.47 -10.50
CA TYR A 402 -1.52 -1.86 -11.67
C TYR A 402 -2.03 -3.12 -12.37
N ASP A 403 -2.65 -4.06 -11.64
CA ASP A 403 -3.35 -5.20 -12.24
C ASP A 403 -4.50 -4.76 -13.16
N GLN A 404 -5.26 -3.74 -12.74
CA GLN A 404 -6.35 -3.18 -13.53
C GLN A 404 -5.83 -2.32 -14.70
N LEU A 405 -4.78 -1.54 -14.49
CA LEU A 405 -4.27 -0.61 -15.51
C LEU A 405 -3.51 -1.29 -16.66
N GLN A 406 -3.12 -2.56 -16.52
CA GLN A 406 -2.45 -3.31 -17.58
C GLN A 406 -3.35 -3.59 -18.79
N ARG A 407 -4.68 -3.59 -18.63
CA ARG A 407 -5.65 -3.98 -19.66
C ARG A 407 -6.82 -3.03 -19.70
N GLY A 408 -7.57 -3.03 -20.81
CA GLY A 408 -8.82 -2.28 -20.93
C GLY A 408 -8.64 -0.76 -20.78
N PHE A 409 -7.51 -0.22 -21.24
CA PHE A 409 -7.28 1.22 -21.23
C PHE A 409 -8.34 1.94 -22.09
N PRO A 410 -9.08 2.92 -21.54
CA PRO A 410 -10.23 3.50 -22.21
C PRO A 410 -9.80 4.41 -23.37
N LEU A 411 -10.47 4.26 -24.52
CA LEU A 411 -10.33 5.14 -25.69
C LEU A 411 -11.28 6.33 -25.56
N LEU A 412 -11.02 7.18 -24.57
CA LEU A 412 -11.80 8.39 -24.25
C LEU A 412 -10.89 9.63 -24.31
N PRO A 413 -11.43 10.85 -24.53
CA PRO A 413 -10.62 12.06 -24.52
C PRO A 413 -9.82 12.30 -23.22
N ARG A 414 -10.35 11.87 -22.07
CA ARG A 414 -9.69 11.92 -20.74
C ARG A 414 -9.65 10.54 -20.06
N PRO A 415 -8.77 9.65 -20.52
CA PRO A 415 -8.77 8.26 -20.07
C PRO A 415 -8.28 8.11 -18.62
N TYR A 416 -7.33 8.94 -18.18
CA TYR A 416 -6.79 8.89 -16.82
C TYR A 416 -7.82 9.32 -15.77
N ARG A 417 -8.69 10.30 -16.06
CA ARG A 417 -9.83 10.63 -15.19
C ARG A 417 -10.74 9.42 -14.95
N ALA A 418 -11.10 8.72 -16.03
CA ALA A 418 -11.97 7.54 -15.94
C ALA A 418 -11.31 6.39 -15.15
N LEU A 419 -10.02 6.16 -15.36
CA LEU A 419 -9.25 5.16 -14.62
C LEU A 419 -9.09 5.54 -13.15
N ALA A 420 -8.80 6.81 -12.84
CA ALA A 420 -8.66 7.31 -11.49
C ALA A 420 -9.98 7.16 -10.70
N ALA A 421 -11.10 7.54 -11.31
CA ALA A 421 -12.43 7.39 -10.70
C ALA A 421 -12.75 5.92 -10.35
N LYS A 422 -12.44 4.97 -11.26
CA LYS A 422 -12.60 3.53 -11.01
C LYS A 422 -11.73 3.01 -9.86
N ALA A 423 -10.59 3.66 -9.63
CA ALA A 423 -9.65 3.31 -8.57
C ALA A 423 -9.86 4.10 -7.26
N GLY A 424 -10.88 4.95 -7.17
CA GLY A 424 -11.12 5.81 -6.01
C GLY A 424 -10.08 6.93 -5.84
N LEU A 425 -9.40 7.33 -6.92
CA LEU A 425 -8.40 8.40 -6.95
C LEU A 425 -8.90 9.62 -7.72
N CYS A 426 -8.30 10.79 -7.46
CA CYS A 426 -8.39 11.91 -8.38
C CYS A 426 -7.41 11.74 -9.56
N GLU A 427 -7.70 12.36 -10.70
CA GLU A 427 -6.89 12.23 -11.94
C GLU A 427 -5.42 12.64 -11.73
N HIS A 428 -5.20 13.70 -10.95
CA HIS A 428 -3.85 14.16 -10.60
C HIS A 428 -3.06 13.10 -9.84
N ALA A 429 -3.65 12.47 -8.82
CA ALA A 429 -2.99 11.43 -8.04
C ALA A 429 -2.58 10.23 -8.91
N LEU A 430 -3.45 9.78 -9.82
CA LEU A 430 -3.11 8.69 -10.74
C LEU A 430 -1.96 9.08 -11.69
N LEU A 431 -2.01 10.29 -12.28
CA LEU A 431 -0.95 10.76 -13.18
C LEU A 431 0.38 10.88 -12.44
N SER A 432 0.39 11.42 -11.21
CA SER A 432 1.59 11.53 -10.39
C SER A 432 2.17 10.16 -10.02
N LEU A 433 1.33 9.18 -9.70
CA LEU A 433 1.76 7.79 -9.45
C LEU A 433 2.40 7.16 -10.70
N LEU A 434 1.76 7.30 -11.87
CA LEU A 434 2.30 6.79 -13.13
C LEU A 434 3.60 7.50 -13.51
N ALA A 435 3.71 8.80 -13.29
CA ALA A 435 4.91 9.57 -13.57
C ALA A 435 6.08 9.15 -12.67
N ARG A 436 5.83 8.98 -11.36
CA ARG A 436 6.79 8.42 -10.40
C ARG A 436 7.28 7.04 -10.85
N ASP A 437 6.35 6.14 -11.21
CA ASP A 437 6.71 4.76 -11.54
C ASP A 437 7.34 4.62 -12.94
N LEU A 438 7.09 5.56 -13.84
CA LEU A 438 7.81 5.71 -15.10
C LEU A 438 9.24 6.20 -14.84
N GLY A 439 9.41 7.23 -14.01
CA GLY A 439 10.71 7.81 -13.65
C GLY A 439 11.61 6.84 -12.86
N THR A 440 11.03 6.03 -11.99
CA THR A 440 11.76 4.97 -11.25
C THR A 440 11.96 3.69 -12.07
N GLY A 441 11.39 3.62 -13.28
CA GLY A 441 11.49 2.46 -14.17
C GLY A 441 10.71 1.23 -13.70
N ARG A 442 9.77 1.35 -12.76
CA ARG A 442 8.83 0.27 -12.41
C ARG A 442 7.91 -0.05 -13.59
N ILE A 443 7.44 0.97 -14.29
CA ILE A 443 6.74 0.84 -15.56
C ILE A 443 7.63 1.32 -16.71
N SER A 444 7.45 0.75 -17.89
CA SER A 444 8.20 1.13 -19.08
C SER A 444 7.50 2.23 -19.89
N ARG A 445 6.16 2.15 -19.98
CA ARG A 445 5.28 3.14 -20.61
C ARG A 445 3.81 2.80 -20.31
N VAL A 446 2.92 3.72 -20.63
CA VAL A 446 1.51 3.42 -20.93
C VAL A 446 1.41 3.37 -22.45
N GLY A 447 0.86 2.32 -23.05
CA GLY A 447 0.81 2.27 -24.51
C GLY A 447 0.42 0.93 -25.10
N ALA A 448 0.41 0.86 -26.43
CA ALA A 448 0.03 -0.33 -27.16
C ALA A 448 1.13 -1.39 -27.14
N VAL A 449 0.69 -2.64 -27.09
CA VAL A 449 1.45 -3.83 -27.46
C VAL A 449 0.90 -4.30 -28.80
N PHE A 450 1.66 -4.10 -29.86
CA PHE A 450 1.29 -4.55 -31.19
C PHE A 450 1.47 -6.07 -31.34
N ALA A 451 0.58 -6.70 -32.11
CA ALA A 451 0.65 -8.11 -32.43
C ALA A 451 1.77 -8.38 -33.45
N PRO A 452 2.82 -9.14 -33.07
CA PRO A 452 3.82 -9.57 -34.04
C PRO A 452 3.17 -10.43 -35.12
N ASN A 453 3.67 -10.32 -36.35
CA ASN A 453 3.19 -11.03 -37.54
C ASN A 453 1.77 -10.64 -38.00
N VAL A 454 1.16 -9.64 -37.37
CA VAL A 454 -0.09 -8.99 -37.83
C VAL A 454 0.21 -7.61 -38.39
N ILE A 455 0.97 -6.80 -37.63
CA ILE A 455 1.41 -5.45 -38.04
C ILE A 455 2.66 -5.46 -38.92
N GLY A 456 3.45 -6.53 -38.87
CA GLY A 456 4.77 -6.65 -39.48
C GLY A 456 5.45 -7.93 -39.03
N VAL A 457 6.68 -8.19 -39.45
CA VAL A 457 7.36 -9.47 -39.20
C VAL A 457 8.23 -9.44 -37.94
N SER A 458 8.38 -10.59 -37.27
CA SER A 458 9.35 -10.75 -36.18
C SER A 458 9.92 -12.16 -36.09
N THR A 459 11.10 -12.28 -35.48
CA THR A 459 11.74 -13.58 -35.22
C THR A 459 12.45 -13.59 -33.87
N LEU A 460 12.70 -14.81 -33.37
CA LEU A 460 13.62 -15.04 -32.27
C LEU A 460 14.98 -15.43 -32.88
N GLY A 461 16.01 -14.66 -32.54
CA GLY A 461 17.39 -14.90 -32.91
C GLY A 461 18.20 -15.42 -31.72
N ALA A 462 19.20 -16.25 -31.98
CA ALA A 462 20.17 -16.67 -30.97
C ALA A 462 21.60 -16.70 -31.49
N LEU A 463 22.57 -16.38 -30.64
CA LEU A 463 24.00 -16.43 -30.93
C LEU A 463 24.69 -17.35 -29.91
N SER A 464 25.66 -18.13 -30.40
CA SER A 464 26.57 -18.91 -29.58
C SER A 464 27.82 -18.08 -29.37
N VAL A 465 27.86 -17.32 -28.28
CA VAL A 465 28.89 -16.32 -28.00
C VAL A 465 29.91 -16.89 -27.02
N PRO A 466 31.22 -16.79 -27.30
CA PRO A 466 32.24 -17.11 -26.30
C PRO A 466 31.99 -16.33 -24.99
N PRO A 467 31.99 -16.97 -23.80
CA PRO A 467 31.60 -16.30 -22.56
C PRO A 467 32.34 -14.98 -22.28
N ALA A 468 33.63 -14.90 -22.62
CA ALA A 468 34.45 -13.69 -22.45
C ALA A 468 34.03 -12.51 -23.35
N GLN A 469 33.25 -12.75 -24.41
CA GLN A 469 32.79 -11.71 -25.35
C GLN A 469 31.30 -11.36 -25.19
N LEU A 470 30.61 -12.02 -24.27
CA LEU A 470 29.15 -11.97 -24.16
C LEU A 470 28.63 -10.54 -24.04
N ASP A 471 29.17 -9.74 -23.12
CA ASP A 471 28.73 -8.36 -22.89
C ASP A 471 29.00 -7.46 -24.11
N ARG A 472 30.16 -7.62 -24.76
CA ARG A 472 30.54 -6.84 -25.95
C ARG A 472 29.60 -7.13 -27.12
N VAL A 473 29.34 -8.41 -27.40
CA VAL A 473 28.42 -8.83 -28.47
C VAL A 473 27.00 -8.41 -28.15
N ALA A 474 26.56 -8.58 -26.90
CA ALA A 474 25.24 -8.18 -26.46
C ALA A 474 25.02 -6.66 -26.59
N ALA A 475 26.03 -5.83 -26.33
CA ALA A 475 25.95 -4.38 -26.54
C ALA A 475 25.72 -4.05 -28.03
N ARG A 476 26.43 -4.69 -28.95
CA ARG A 476 26.26 -4.50 -30.41
C ARG A 476 24.87 -4.91 -30.89
N VAL A 477 24.39 -6.09 -30.49
CA VAL A 477 23.03 -6.55 -30.79
C VAL A 477 21.99 -5.60 -30.19
N SER A 478 22.22 -5.08 -28.99
CA SER A 478 21.32 -4.13 -28.34
C SER A 478 21.29 -2.76 -29.04
N ALA A 479 22.35 -2.36 -29.73
CA ALA A 479 22.37 -1.12 -30.50
C ALA A 479 21.46 -1.17 -31.73
N CYS A 480 21.19 -2.35 -32.27
CA CYS A 480 20.32 -2.54 -33.44
C CYS A 480 18.88 -2.07 -33.15
N ALA A 481 18.35 -1.16 -33.97
CA ALA A 481 17.05 -0.53 -33.74
C ALA A 481 15.89 -1.54 -33.80
N ALA A 482 15.95 -2.49 -34.73
CA ALA A 482 14.97 -3.56 -34.90
C ALA A 482 14.94 -4.58 -33.74
N VAL A 483 15.99 -4.63 -32.90
CA VAL A 483 16.03 -5.51 -31.72
C VAL A 483 15.22 -4.89 -30.57
N SER A 484 14.25 -5.64 -30.05
CA SER A 484 13.37 -5.21 -28.95
C SER A 484 13.74 -5.84 -27.61
N HIS A 485 14.21 -7.08 -27.64
CA HIS A 485 14.63 -7.85 -26.46
C HIS A 485 16.01 -8.42 -26.71
N ASN A 486 16.88 -8.43 -25.69
CA ASN A 486 18.19 -9.08 -25.74
C ASN A 486 18.58 -9.59 -24.34
N TYR A 487 18.77 -10.90 -24.22
CA TYR A 487 18.98 -11.59 -22.94
C TYR A 487 20.13 -12.59 -23.04
N ALA A 488 20.99 -12.58 -22.04
CA ALA A 488 21.85 -13.73 -21.78
C ALA A 488 21.03 -14.84 -21.11
N ARG A 489 21.26 -16.08 -21.52
CA ARG A 489 20.67 -17.28 -20.91
C ARG A 489 21.73 -18.36 -20.70
N SER A 490 21.62 -19.09 -19.60
CA SER A 490 22.39 -20.32 -19.36
C SER A 490 21.59 -21.55 -19.74
N GLY A 491 22.25 -22.72 -19.88
CA GLY A 491 21.60 -24.01 -20.17
C GLY A 491 21.67 -24.46 -21.63
N HIS A 492 22.31 -23.69 -22.51
CA HIS A 492 22.58 -24.07 -23.90
C HIS A 492 23.82 -23.33 -24.45
N ARG A 493 24.46 -23.85 -25.49
CA ARG A 493 25.58 -23.15 -26.18
C ARG A 493 25.16 -21.81 -26.79
N TYR A 494 23.92 -21.74 -27.27
CA TYR A 494 23.27 -20.48 -27.62
C TYR A 494 22.91 -19.74 -26.34
N ASN A 495 23.78 -18.81 -25.94
CA ASN A 495 23.75 -18.12 -24.66
C ASN A 495 23.31 -16.65 -24.78
N LEU A 496 23.16 -16.12 -25.98
CA LEU A 496 22.60 -14.78 -26.22
C LEU A 496 21.35 -14.88 -27.11
N TRP A 497 20.23 -14.35 -26.63
CA TRP A 497 18.91 -14.49 -27.23
C TRP A 497 18.27 -13.13 -27.46
N PHE A 498 17.84 -12.85 -28.68
CA PHE A 498 17.26 -11.56 -29.04
C PHE A 498 15.98 -11.69 -29.87
N VAL A 499 15.10 -10.70 -29.76
CA VAL A 499 13.90 -10.59 -30.61
C VAL A 499 14.09 -9.41 -31.55
N ALA A 500 14.00 -9.67 -32.85
CA ALA A 500 14.06 -8.65 -33.89
C ALA A 500 12.72 -8.59 -34.63
N GLY A 501 12.29 -7.39 -35.01
CA GLY A 501 11.11 -7.19 -35.83
C GLY A 501 11.25 -5.99 -36.75
N ALA A 502 10.51 -6.03 -37.85
CA ALA A 502 10.50 -5.01 -38.89
C ALA A 502 9.12 -4.97 -39.57
N ARG A 503 8.85 -3.92 -40.35
CA ARG A 503 7.62 -3.82 -41.16
C ARG A 503 7.51 -4.97 -42.16
N GLU A 504 8.61 -5.30 -42.84
CA GLU A 504 8.63 -6.29 -43.94
C GLU A 504 9.76 -7.31 -43.76
N ARG A 505 9.61 -8.45 -44.46
CA ARG A 505 10.57 -9.57 -44.40
C ARG A 505 11.98 -9.16 -44.79
N GLY A 506 12.15 -8.46 -45.92
CA GLY A 506 13.47 -8.05 -46.41
C GLY A 506 14.24 -7.18 -45.40
N MET A 507 13.57 -6.26 -44.70
CA MET A 507 14.20 -5.43 -43.66
C MET A 507 14.65 -6.26 -42.44
N LEU A 508 13.87 -7.26 -42.06
CA LEU A 508 14.25 -8.17 -40.98
C LEU A 508 15.46 -9.02 -41.38
N ASP A 509 15.48 -9.52 -42.61
CA ASP A 509 16.59 -10.35 -43.12
C ASP A 509 17.88 -9.53 -43.21
N ALA A 510 17.82 -8.29 -43.70
CA ALA A 510 18.94 -7.34 -43.69
C ALA A 510 19.45 -7.05 -42.27
N THR A 511 18.55 -6.88 -41.29
CA THR A 511 18.91 -6.71 -39.88
C THR A 511 19.69 -7.93 -39.36
N LEU A 512 19.23 -9.14 -39.67
CA LEU A 512 19.88 -10.38 -39.22
C LEU A 512 21.25 -10.56 -39.86
N ALA A 513 21.38 -10.24 -41.16
CA ALA A 513 22.67 -10.24 -41.86
C ALA A 513 23.66 -9.26 -41.21
N SER A 514 23.22 -8.01 -40.96
CA SER A 514 24.02 -6.99 -40.30
C SER A 514 24.47 -7.40 -38.89
N ILE A 515 23.59 -8.05 -38.10
CA ILE A 515 23.98 -8.61 -36.80
C ILE A 515 25.06 -9.68 -36.97
N GLY A 516 24.95 -10.53 -37.99
CA GLY A 516 25.96 -11.53 -38.33
C GLY A 516 27.32 -10.90 -38.61
N GLU A 517 27.36 -9.88 -39.46
CA GLU A 517 28.57 -9.13 -39.82
C GLU A 517 29.18 -8.41 -38.61
N LEU A 518 28.37 -7.68 -37.84
CA LEU A 518 28.81 -6.90 -36.68
C LEU A 518 29.37 -7.76 -35.55
N THR A 519 28.92 -9.00 -35.44
CA THR A 519 29.32 -9.92 -34.36
C THR A 519 30.33 -10.97 -34.82
N GLY A 520 30.45 -11.21 -36.12
CA GLY A 520 31.22 -12.33 -36.68
C GLY A 520 30.58 -13.69 -36.40
N LEU A 521 29.31 -13.74 -36.01
CA LEU A 521 28.60 -14.93 -35.56
C LEU A 521 27.30 -15.10 -36.34
N ALA A 522 27.07 -16.26 -36.93
CA ALA A 522 25.82 -16.55 -37.65
C ALA A 522 24.63 -16.65 -36.69
N PRO A 523 23.58 -15.82 -36.83
CA PRO A 523 22.38 -15.93 -36.00
C PRO A 523 21.56 -17.18 -36.32
N LEU A 524 21.19 -17.94 -35.29
CA LEU A 524 20.14 -18.95 -35.40
C LEU A 524 18.78 -18.25 -35.52
N VAL A 525 18.08 -18.45 -36.63
CA VAL A 525 16.77 -17.81 -36.90
C VAL A 525 15.63 -18.79 -36.66
N LEU A 526 14.78 -18.46 -35.68
CA LEU A 526 13.66 -19.29 -35.24
C LEU A 526 12.35 -18.51 -35.45
N PRO A 527 11.73 -18.52 -36.64
CA PRO A 527 10.44 -17.87 -36.85
C PRO A 527 9.32 -18.58 -36.07
N MET A 528 8.31 -17.82 -35.65
CA MET A 528 7.13 -18.38 -34.99
C MET A 528 6.14 -18.88 -36.05
N THR A 529 5.73 -20.15 -35.96
CA THR A 529 4.77 -20.76 -36.89
C THR A 529 3.36 -20.83 -36.31
N ARG A 530 3.24 -21.01 -34.98
CA ARG A 530 1.94 -21.03 -34.30
C ARG A 530 2.04 -20.42 -32.92
N GLU A 531 1.00 -19.71 -32.52
CA GLU A 531 0.84 -19.20 -31.17
C GLU A 531 -0.21 -20.00 -30.40
N TYR A 532 0.07 -20.29 -29.12
CA TYR A 532 -0.91 -20.84 -28.19
C TYR A 532 -1.31 -19.84 -27.11
N HIS A 533 -0.37 -18.99 -26.66
CA HIS A 533 -0.62 -17.95 -25.66
C HIS A 533 0.43 -16.83 -25.74
N ILE A 534 -0.01 -15.58 -25.85
CA ILE A 534 0.81 -14.39 -25.60
C ILE A 534 0.04 -13.42 -24.71
N ASP A 535 0.28 -13.47 -23.40
CA ASP A 535 -0.16 -12.44 -22.45
C ASP A 535 1.05 -11.86 -21.72
N LEU A 536 1.44 -10.65 -22.12
CA LEU A 536 2.53 -9.89 -21.49
C LEU A 536 2.11 -9.21 -20.18
N GLY A 537 0.92 -9.51 -19.66
CA GLY A 537 0.42 -9.00 -18.38
C GLY A 537 0.74 -9.93 -17.22
N PHE A 538 1.15 -9.36 -16.10
CA PHE A 538 1.52 -10.09 -14.91
C PHE A 538 0.46 -9.88 -13.83
N PRO A 539 -0.09 -10.95 -13.23
CA PRO A 539 -0.87 -10.79 -12.01
C PRO A 539 0.09 -10.36 -10.89
N LEU A 540 -0.14 -9.19 -10.32
CA LEU A 540 0.66 -8.64 -9.23
C LEU A 540 0.12 -9.11 -7.88
N ALA A 541 -1.21 -9.17 -7.72
CA ALA A 541 -1.86 -9.72 -6.55
C ALA A 541 -1.71 -11.25 -6.48
N ARG A 542 -1.41 -11.79 -5.29
CA ARG A 542 -1.48 -13.23 -5.01
C ARG A 542 -2.95 -13.62 -4.91
N GLU A 543 -3.54 -14.10 -6.00
CA GLU A 543 -4.82 -14.78 -5.94
C GLU A 543 -4.68 -16.04 -5.06
N HIS A 544 -5.25 -15.99 -3.85
CA HIS A 544 -5.62 -17.18 -3.09
C HIS A 544 -6.85 -17.76 -3.80
N GLY A 545 -6.62 -18.57 -4.82
CA GLY A 545 -7.71 -19.20 -5.56
C GLY A 545 -7.22 -19.96 -6.77
N THR A 546 -7.49 -21.27 -6.77
CA THR A 546 -7.44 -22.19 -7.91
C THR A 546 -8.51 -21.87 -8.95
N ARG A 547 -8.69 -20.60 -9.34
CA ARG A 547 -9.56 -20.29 -10.48
C ARG A 547 -8.77 -20.53 -11.77
N PRO A 548 -9.17 -21.49 -12.61
CA PRO A 548 -8.57 -21.61 -13.94
C PRO A 548 -8.76 -20.28 -14.67
N ARG A 549 -7.67 -19.73 -15.22
CA ARG A 549 -7.72 -18.56 -16.09
C ARG A 549 -8.78 -18.83 -17.16
N ARG A 550 -9.74 -17.90 -17.31
CA ARG A 550 -10.71 -17.94 -18.42
C ARG A 550 -9.91 -18.14 -19.71
N PRO A 551 -10.30 -19.09 -20.58
CA PRO A 551 -9.56 -19.34 -21.80
C PRO A 551 -9.51 -18.03 -22.59
N ALA A 552 -8.30 -17.54 -22.88
CA ALA A 552 -8.17 -16.69 -24.05
C ALA A 552 -8.67 -17.55 -25.21
N ARG A 553 -9.65 -17.05 -25.98
CA ARG A 553 -10.06 -17.69 -27.23
C ARG A 553 -8.76 -17.97 -27.99
N LEU A 554 -8.52 -19.24 -28.35
CA LEU A 554 -7.48 -19.58 -29.33
C LEU A 554 -7.90 -18.87 -30.62
N ALA A 555 -7.41 -17.65 -30.81
CA ALA A 555 -7.65 -16.93 -32.04
C ALA A 555 -6.97 -17.73 -33.15
N ALA A 556 -7.66 -17.89 -34.28
CA ALA A 556 -6.97 -18.22 -35.52
C ALA A 556 -5.81 -17.23 -35.71
N PRO A 557 -4.69 -17.63 -36.35
CA PRO A 557 -3.62 -16.68 -36.66
C PRO A 557 -4.25 -15.46 -37.32
N ALA A 558 -4.16 -14.31 -36.65
CA ALA A 558 -4.73 -13.08 -37.18
C ALA A 558 -4.03 -12.79 -38.51
N ALA A 559 -4.81 -12.65 -39.58
CA ALA A 559 -4.27 -12.35 -40.89
C ALA A 559 -3.50 -11.02 -40.82
N ALA A 560 -2.46 -10.89 -41.64
CA ALA A 560 -1.76 -9.61 -41.78
C ALA A 560 -2.76 -8.53 -42.18
N VAL A 561 -2.72 -7.39 -41.47
CA VAL A 561 -3.59 -6.24 -41.76
C VAL A 561 -2.75 -5.24 -42.55
N ALA A 562 -3.23 -4.88 -43.75
CA ALA A 562 -2.62 -3.82 -44.53
C ALA A 562 -2.89 -2.47 -43.85
N LEU A 563 -1.83 -1.75 -43.53
CA LEU A 563 -1.87 -0.44 -42.89
C LEU A 563 -1.48 0.64 -43.92
N ASP A 564 -2.26 1.72 -43.98
CA ASP A 564 -2.00 2.87 -44.85
C ASP A 564 -0.90 3.79 -44.26
N ASP A 565 -0.54 4.86 -44.97
CA ASP A 565 0.51 5.77 -44.50
C ASP A 565 0.13 6.53 -43.22
N ASP A 566 -1.16 6.80 -43.01
CA ASP A 566 -1.68 7.45 -41.80
C ASP A 566 -1.56 6.51 -40.59
N ASP A 567 -1.89 5.23 -40.80
CA ASP A 567 -1.70 4.15 -39.84
C ASP A 567 -0.23 4.07 -39.43
N TRP A 568 0.70 4.08 -40.38
CA TRP A 568 2.14 4.01 -40.08
C TRP A 568 2.64 5.25 -39.30
N ARG A 569 2.13 6.45 -39.59
CA ARG A 569 2.42 7.64 -38.76
C ARG A 569 1.87 7.49 -37.35
N LEU A 570 0.66 6.95 -37.20
CA LEU A 570 0.05 6.70 -35.90
C LEU A 570 0.78 5.60 -35.11
N VAL A 571 1.23 4.54 -35.77
CA VAL A 571 2.10 3.49 -35.18
C VAL A 571 3.38 4.12 -34.65
N ALA A 572 4.07 4.92 -35.48
CA ALA A 572 5.32 5.60 -35.10
C ALA A 572 5.13 6.46 -33.84
N ALA A 573 4.03 7.21 -33.77
CA ALA A 573 3.73 8.05 -32.62
C ALA A 573 3.39 7.24 -31.35
N LEU A 574 2.80 6.05 -31.49
CA LEU A 574 2.35 5.23 -30.37
C LEU A 574 3.43 4.26 -29.82
N GLU A 575 4.45 3.93 -30.60
CA GLU A 575 5.52 2.99 -30.20
C GLU A 575 6.25 3.37 -28.91
N ALA A 576 6.43 4.68 -28.67
CA ALA A 576 7.04 5.21 -27.45
C ALA A 576 6.09 5.16 -26.24
N GLY A 577 4.78 5.06 -26.48
CA GLY A 577 3.73 5.11 -25.47
C GLY A 577 2.97 6.44 -25.47
N LEU A 578 1.85 6.43 -24.76
CA LEU A 578 1.01 7.60 -24.53
C LEU A 578 1.69 8.54 -23.52
N PRO A 579 1.65 9.86 -23.78
CA PRO A 579 2.14 10.83 -22.82
C PRO A 579 1.25 10.87 -21.57
N LEU A 580 1.85 11.05 -20.39
CA LEU A 580 1.14 11.13 -19.12
C LEU A 580 0.51 12.51 -18.91
N THR A 581 -0.45 12.86 -19.76
CA THR A 581 -1.21 14.12 -19.70
C THR A 581 -2.71 13.82 -19.62
N PRO A 582 -3.55 14.76 -19.17
CA PRO A 582 -5.00 14.54 -19.12
C PRO A 582 -5.65 14.19 -20.47
N ARG A 583 -5.02 14.56 -21.59
CA ARG A 583 -5.54 14.39 -22.96
C ARG A 583 -4.49 13.71 -23.87
N PRO A 584 -4.12 12.45 -23.62
CA PRO A 584 -3.00 11.81 -24.30
C PRO A 584 -3.23 11.61 -25.81
N PHE A 585 -4.48 11.39 -26.23
CA PHE A 585 -4.82 11.20 -27.64
C PHE A 585 -4.77 12.49 -28.46
N HIS A 586 -4.87 13.66 -27.84
CA HIS A 586 -4.66 14.94 -28.55
C HIS A 586 -3.19 15.12 -28.95
N ALA A 587 -2.27 14.75 -28.06
CA ALA A 587 -0.85 14.75 -28.37
C ALA A 587 -0.53 13.73 -29.47
N LEU A 588 -1.13 12.53 -29.40
CA LEU A 588 -0.96 11.50 -30.42
C LEU A 588 -1.50 11.94 -31.79
N ALA A 589 -2.68 12.56 -31.82
CA ALA A 589 -3.29 13.14 -33.03
C ALA A 589 -2.39 14.20 -33.68
N THR A 590 -1.80 15.07 -32.87
CA THR A 590 -0.84 16.09 -33.34
C THR A 590 0.40 15.44 -33.96
N GLN A 591 0.98 14.43 -33.30
CA GLN A 591 2.16 13.73 -33.80
C GLN A 591 1.90 12.94 -35.09
N ALA A 592 0.74 12.29 -35.19
CA ALA A 592 0.35 11.50 -36.35
C ALA A 592 -0.21 12.34 -37.52
N ARG A 593 -0.46 13.63 -37.28
CA ARG A 593 -1.15 14.56 -38.22
C ARG A 593 -2.55 14.06 -38.59
N LEU A 594 -3.33 13.69 -37.57
CA LEU A 594 -4.70 13.19 -37.69
C LEU A 594 -5.65 13.95 -36.76
N GLY A 595 -6.95 13.88 -37.02
CA GLY A 595 -7.97 14.33 -36.07
C GLY A 595 -8.10 13.38 -34.88
N VAL A 596 -8.43 13.90 -33.69
CA VAL A 596 -8.66 13.06 -32.50
C VAL A 596 -9.75 11.98 -32.71
N PRO A 597 -10.90 12.28 -33.37
CA PRO A 597 -11.90 11.24 -33.68
C PRO A 597 -11.32 10.10 -34.54
N GLN A 598 -10.56 10.44 -35.57
CA GLN A 598 -9.90 9.46 -36.46
C GLN A 598 -8.90 8.59 -35.69
N VAL A 599 -8.11 9.19 -34.79
CA VAL A 599 -7.18 8.42 -33.93
C VAL A 599 -7.94 7.43 -33.05
N LEU A 600 -8.99 7.86 -32.37
CA LEU A 600 -9.77 6.98 -31.50
C LEU A 600 -10.44 5.85 -32.28
N GLU A 601 -10.97 6.15 -33.46
CA GLU A 601 -11.58 5.17 -34.37
C GLU A 601 -10.55 4.14 -34.86
N ARG A 602 -9.41 4.58 -35.39
CA ARG A 602 -8.33 3.67 -35.83
C ARG A 602 -7.82 2.79 -34.68
N LEU A 603 -7.63 3.34 -33.47
CA LEU A 603 -7.21 2.55 -32.29
C LEU A 603 -8.26 1.51 -31.86
N ALA A 604 -9.55 1.84 -31.98
CA ALA A 604 -10.64 0.92 -31.72
C ALA A 604 -10.68 -0.20 -32.76
N GLN A 605 -10.57 0.14 -34.05
CA GLN A 605 -10.51 -0.82 -35.15
C GLN A 605 -9.31 -1.76 -35.01
N TRP A 606 -8.12 -1.23 -34.73
CA TRP A 606 -6.91 -2.03 -34.50
C TRP A 606 -7.02 -2.97 -33.29
N SER A 607 -7.72 -2.55 -32.25
CA SER A 607 -7.99 -3.41 -31.09
C SER A 607 -8.98 -4.54 -31.44
N ALA A 608 -9.99 -4.26 -32.27
CA ALA A 608 -10.96 -5.25 -32.73
C ALA A 608 -10.37 -6.25 -33.74
N GLN A 609 -9.50 -5.79 -34.65
CA GLN A 609 -8.80 -6.61 -35.65
C GLN A 609 -7.60 -7.38 -35.06
N GLY A 610 -7.20 -7.09 -33.82
CA GLY A 610 -6.08 -7.75 -33.16
C GLY A 610 -4.70 -7.21 -33.53
N VAL A 611 -4.62 -6.08 -34.22
CA VAL A 611 -3.37 -5.32 -34.45
C VAL A 611 -2.79 -4.84 -33.12
N ILE A 612 -3.63 -4.30 -32.23
CA ILE A 612 -3.29 -4.01 -30.82
C ILE A 612 -3.76 -5.18 -29.96
N ARG A 613 -2.81 -5.91 -29.38
CA ARG A 613 -3.10 -7.00 -28.43
C ARG A 613 -3.58 -6.48 -27.09
N ARG A 614 -2.99 -5.37 -26.68
CA ARG A 614 -3.21 -4.77 -25.36
C ARG A 614 -2.86 -3.31 -25.41
N LEU A 615 -3.75 -2.49 -24.88
CA LEU A 615 -3.49 -1.09 -24.57
C LEU A 615 -3.58 -0.92 -23.05
N GLY A 616 -2.53 -0.37 -22.44
CA GLY A 616 -2.47 -0.18 -20.98
C GLY A 616 -1.05 0.08 -20.47
N VAL A 617 -0.89 0.00 -19.15
CA VAL A 617 0.42 0.12 -18.49
C VAL A 617 1.28 -1.10 -18.80
N VAL A 618 2.51 -0.88 -19.25
CA VAL A 618 3.49 -1.94 -19.54
C VAL A 618 4.53 -2.00 -18.44
N LEU A 619 4.43 -3.01 -17.57
CA LEU A 619 5.26 -3.18 -16.39
C LEU A 619 6.66 -3.74 -16.70
N ARG A 620 7.65 -3.40 -15.87
CA ARG A 620 8.90 -4.16 -15.75
C ARG A 620 8.76 -5.20 -14.63
N HIS A 621 8.30 -6.40 -14.96
CA HIS A 621 7.92 -7.44 -13.99
C HIS A 621 8.99 -7.76 -12.91
N GLY A 622 10.29 -7.63 -13.23
CA GLY A 622 11.38 -7.78 -12.26
C GLY A 622 11.30 -6.80 -11.09
N ARG A 623 10.84 -5.57 -11.35
CA ARG A 623 10.60 -4.53 -10.33
C ARG A 623 9.35 -4.79 -9.49
N PHE A 624 8.51 -5.76 -9.89
CA PHE A 624 7.34 -6.23 -9.16
C PHE A 624 7.53 -7.64 -8.57
N GLY A 625 8.78 -8.12 -8.48
CA GLY A 625 9.15 -9.34 -7.78
C GLY A 625 9.31 -10.59 -8.66
N TYR A 626 9.04 -10.53 -9.96
CA TYR A 626 9.31 -11.64 -10.88
C TYR A 626 10.75 -11.58 -11.41
N ARG A 627 11.69 -12.00 -10.57
CA ARG A 627 13.13 -11.86 -10.81
C ARG A 627 13.74 -13.03 -11.61
N HIS A 628 13.06 -14.17 -11.66
CA HIS A 628 13.56 -15.35 -12.38
C HIS A 628 12.68 -15.62 -13.61
N ASN A 629 13.32 -15.72 -14.77
CA ASN A 629 12.67 -16.02 -16.05
C ASN A 629 13.38 -17.19 -16.73
N ALA A 630 12.61 -18.13 -17.25
CA ALA A 630 13.14 -19.27 -18.00
C ALA A 630 12.40 -19.40 -19.33
N MET A 631 13.17 -19.60 -20.40
CA MET A 631 12.65 -20.07 -21.67
C MET A 631 12.79 -21.59 -21.68
N CYS A 632 11.68 -22.30 -21.66
CA CYS A 632 11.66 -23.75 -21.71
C CYS A 632 11.32 -24.21 -23.12
N VAL A 633 12.04 -25.20 -23.61
CA VAL A 633 11.95 -25.67 -24.99
C VAL A 633 11.88 -27.19 -25.01
N TRP A 634 11.08 -27.75 -25.92
CA TRP A 634 10.86 -29.19 -26.04
C TRP A 634 10.83 -29.65 -27.49
N ASP A 635 11.32 -30.86 -27.71
CA ASP A 635 11.26 -31.57 -28.98
C ASP A 635 10.04 -32.48 -29.01
N VAL A 636 8.90 -31.93 -29.42
CA VAL A 636 7.61 -32.61 -29.39
C VAL A 636 7.29 -33.20 -30.76
N PRO A 637 6.87 -34.48 -30.88
CA PRO A 637 6.42 -35.03 -32.16
C PRO A 637 5.39 -34.13 -32.85
N ASP A 638 5.54 -33.90 -34.15
CA ASP A 638 4.77 -32.87 -34.87
C ASP A 638 3.25 -33.12 -34.85
N GLY A 639 2.81 -34.36 -34.79
CA GLY A 639 1.39 -34.71 -34.62
C GLY A 639 0.80 -34.41 -33.23
N ARG A 640 1.64 -34.11 -32.23
CA ARG A 640 1.22 -33.89 -30.83
C ARG A 640 1.47 -32.47 -30.32
N VAL A 641 2.29 -31.69 -31.01
CA VAL A 641 2.76 -30.38 -30.53
C VAL A 641 1.63 -29.36 -30.31
N ASP A 642 0.61 -29.35 -31.17
CA ASP A 642 -0.50 -28.40 -31.05
C ASP A 642 -1.39 -28.70 -29.83
N ALA A 643 -1.67 -29.98 -29.57
CA ALA A 643 -2.42 -30.42 -28.40
C ALA A 643 -1.66 -30.12 -27.11
N ILE A 644 -0.35 -30.43 -27.07
CA ILE A 644 0.51 -30.16 -25.91
C ILE A 644 0.69 -28.66 -25.68
N GLY A 645 0.94 -27.88 -26.74
CA GLY A 645 1.08 -26.42 -26.66
C GLY A 645 -0.18 -25.76 -26.11
N THR A 646 -1.37 -26.23 -26.51
CA THR A 646 -2.65 -25.76 -25.97
C THR A 646 -2.80 -26.05 -24.47
N ARG A 647 -2.36 -27.21 -23.98
CA ARG A 647 -2.38 -27.53 -22.54
C ARG A 647 -1.35 -26.72 -21.77
N LEU A 648 -0.16 -26.55 -22.34
CA LEU A 648 0.94 -25.79 -21.74
C LEU A 648 0.58 -24.32 -21.57
N ALA A 649 -0.05 -23.72 -22.58
CA ALA A 649 -0.58 -22.36 -22.57
C ALA A 649 -1.56 -22.06 -21.42
N ARG A 650 -2.24 -23.08 -20.89
CA ARG A 650 -3.22 -22.93 -19.79
C ARG A 650 -2.59 -22.97 -18.40
N GLN A 651 -1.31 -23.33 -18.31
CA GLN A 651 -0.67 -23.50 -17.02
C GLN A 651 -0.40 -22.15 -16.34
N PRO A 652 -0.63 -22.04 -15.01
CA PRO A 652 -0.22 -20.87 -14.25
C PRO A 652 1.28 -20.60 -14.45
N ARG A 653 1.67 -19.32 -14.51
CA ARG A 653 3.06 -18.84 -14.71
C ARG A 653 3.65 -19.03 -16.11
N VAL A 654 2.96 -19.72 -17.01
CA VAL A 654 3.27 -19.65 -18.45
C VAL A 654 2.70 -18.34 -18.99
N THR A 655 3.59 -17.46 -19.45
CA THR A 655 3.21 -16.12 -19.98
C THR A 655 3.19 -16.09 -21.50
N LEU A 656 4.05 -16.91 -22.12
CA LEU A 656 4.15 -17.07 -23.55
C LEU A 656 4.26 -18.55 -23.89
N CYS A 657 3.58 -19.00 -24.94
CA CYS A 657 3.68 -20.36 -25.48
C CYS A 657 3.48 -20.35 -27.00
N TYR A 658 4.45 -20.88 -27.73
CA TYR A 658 4.48 -20.86 -29.19
C TYR A 658 5.20 -22.07 -29.79
N ARG A 659 4.86 -22.38 -31.04
CA ARG A 659 5.53 -23.35 -31.92
C ARG A 659 6.49 -22.64 -32.85
N ARG A 660 7.64 -23.26 -33.09
CA ARG A 660 8.65 -22.82 -34.08
C ARG A 660 9.13 -24.01 -34.90
N GLU A 661 9.74 -23.75 -36.04
CA GLU A 661 10.42 -24.77 -36.84
C GLU A 661 11.71 -25.24 -36.15
N ARG A 662 12.08 -26.50 -36.39
CA ARG A 662 13.40 -27.02 -36.00
C ARG A 662 14.48 -26.53 -36.97
N ARG A 663 15.72 -26.42 -36.50
CA ARG A 663 16.91 -26.12 -37.32
C ARG A 663 17.95 -27.19 -37.01
N LEU A 664 17.82 -28.33 -37.66
CA LEU A 664 18.67 -29.49 -37.38
C LEU A 664 20.07 -29.34 -38.00
N PRO A 665 21.13 -29.93 -37.39
CA PRO A 665 21.11 -30.63 -36.10
C PRO A 665 21.15 -29.69 -34.89
N ASP A 666 21.34 -28.39 -35.12
CA ASP A 666 21.73 -27.42 -34.09
C ASP A 666 20.65 -27.08 -33.06
N TRP A 667 19.38 -27.23 -33.44
CA TRP A 667 18.20 -26.88 -32.64
C TRP A 667 17.02 -27.83 -32.93
N PRO A 668 16.82 -28.86 -32.09
CA PRO A 668 15.76 -29.87 -32.29
C PRO A 668 14.40 -29.46 -31.71
N TYR A 669 14.29 -28.33 -31.01
CA TYR A 669 13.08 -27.99 -30.25
C TYR A 669 12.04 -27.24 -31.10
N ASN A 670 10.78 -27.67 -31.07
CA ASN A 670 9.67 -27.06 -31.80
C ASN A 670 8.59 -26.43 -30.89
N LEU A 671 8.61 -26.67 -29.57
CA LEU A 671 7.68 -26.06 -28.61
C LEU A 671 8.43 -25.20 -27.59
N PHE A 672 7.93 -23.99 -27.34
CA PHE A 672 8.55 -23.01 -26.44
C PHE A 672 7.54 -22.51 -25.42
N ALA A 673 8.00 -22.25 -24.20
CA ALA A 673 7.23 -21.52 -23.18
C ALA A 673 8.10 -20.60 -22.32
N MET A 674 7.59 -19.41 -22.00
CA MET A 674 8.23 -18.48 -21.06
C MET A 674 7.58 -18.61 -19.68
N ILE A 675 8.39 -19.01 -18.69
CA ILE A 675 7.96 -19.27 -17.32
C ILE A 675 8.63 -18.27 -16.38
N HIS A 676 7.84 -17.66 -15.50
CA HIS A 676 8.32 -16.66 -14.53
C HIS A 676 8.11 -17.11 -13.08
N ALA A 677 9.12 -16.85 -12.26
CA ALA A 677 9.12 -17.13 -10.84
C ALA A 677 9.66 -15.94 -10.04
N ARG A 678 9.31 -15.88 -8.75
CA ARG A 678 9.74 -14.81 -7.85
C ARG A 678 11.11 -15.10 -7.24
N SER A 679 11.44 -16.36 -7.05
CA SER A 679 12.74 -16.86 -6.59
C SER A 679 13.21 -18.05 -7.44
N ALA A 680 14.50 -18.39 -7.34
CA ALA A 680 15.05 -19.61 -7.92
C ALA A 680 14.43 -20.88 -7.29
N GLN A 681 14.19 -20.84 -5.97
CA GLN A 681 13.53 -21.92 -5.22
C GLN A 681 12.09 -22.18 -5.70
N ASP A 682 11.38 -21.14 -6.16
CA ASP A 682 10.03 -21.26 -6.72
C ASP A 682 10.01 -21.84 -8.14
N LEU A 683 11.09 -21.67 -8.90
CA LEU A 683 11.13 -22.01 -10.32
C LEU A 683 11.11 -23.53 -10.55
N GLN A 684 11.95 -24.29 -9.85
CA GLN A 684 12.06 -25.74 -10.05
C GLN A 684 10.75 -26.49 -9.74
N PRO A 685 10.07 -26.24 -8.60
CA PRO A 685 8.77 -26.87 -8.34
C PRO A 685 7.69 -26.47 -9.34
N ALA A 686 7.73 -25.24 -9.86
CA ALA A 686 6.80 -24.79 -10.89
C ALA A 686 7.04 -25.52 -12.22
N LEU A 687 8.30 -25.69 -12.63
CA LEU A 687 8.67 -26.44 -13.85
C LEU A 687 8.22 -27.88 -13.77
N ALA A 688 8.46 -28.57 -12.65
CA ALA A 688 8.02 -29.95 -12.45
C ALA A 688 6.50 -30.11 -12.61
N ARG A 689 5.71 -29.24 -11.97
CA ARG A 689 4.25 -29.24 -12.08
C ARG A 689 3.76 -28.96 -13.50
N ILE A 690 4.38 -27.98 -14.18
CA ILE A 690 4.02 -27.62 -15.56
C ILE A 690 4.32 -28.78 -16.51
N ARG A 691 5.45 -29.46 -16.34
CA ARG A 691 5.80 -30.64 -17.16
C ARG A 691 4.78 -31.75 -16.97
N ALA A 692 4.44 -32.06 -15.72
CA ALA A 692 3.44 -33.09 -15.42
C ALA A 692 2.06 -32.74 -16.00
N ALA A 693 1.58 -31.53 -15.76
CA ALA A 693 0.26 -31.10 -16.22
C ALA A 693 0.14 -31.01 -17.75
N ALA A 694 1.25 -30.80 -18.47
CA ALA A 694 1.26 -30.73 -19.93
C ALA A 694 1.59 -32.08 -20.61
N GLY A 695 2.01 -33.11 -19.86
CA GLY A 695 2.47 -34.39 -20.39
C GLY A 695 3.82 -34.29 -21.09
N LEU A 696 4.77 -33.56 -20.48
CA LEU A 696 6.12 -33.27 -20.99
C LEU A 696 7.23 -33.94 -20.16
N GLU A 697 6.90 -34.91 -19.30
CA GLU A 697 7.88 -35.59 -18.45
C GLU A 697 8.93 -36.31 -19.28
N GLN A 698 8.48 -37.09 -20.27
CA GLN A 698 9.32 -37.93 -21.13
C GLN A 698 9.74 -37.26 -22.44
N VAL A 699 9.40 -35.98 -22.62
CA VAL A 699 9.74 -35.25 -23.85
C VAL A 699 11.11 -34.58 -23.67
N PRO A 700 12.09 -34.81 -24.56
CA PRO A 700 13.37 -34.14 -24.52
C PRO A 700 13.20 -32.61 -24.56
N GLY A 701 13.95 -31.90 -23.73
CA GLY A 701 13.82 -30.45 -23.62
C GLY A 701 14.95 -29.81 -22.82
N SER A 702 15.02 -28.48 -22.87
CA SER A 702 15.98 -27.69 -22.11
C SER A 702 15.31 -26.49 -21.43
N VAL A 703 15.93 -26.01 -20.35
CA VAL A 703 15.48 -24.86 -19.56
C VAL A 703 16.56 -23.79 -19.63
N LEU A 704 16.29 -22.74 -20.41
CA LEU A 704 17.22 -21.64 -20.63
C LEU A 704 16.93 -20.49 -19.66
N VAL A 705 17.66 -20.47 -18.54
CA VAL A 705 17.46 -19.51 -17.45
C VAL A 705 18.08 -18.17 -17.82
N GLY A 706 17.31 -17.09 -17.74
CA GLY A 706 17.81 -15.74 -18.00
C GLY A 706 18.79 -15.28 -16.93
N THR A 707 20.01 -14.92 -17.33
CA THR A 707 21.08 -14.46 -16.44
C THR A 707 21.25 -12.95 -16.49
N HIS A 708 21.07 -12.33 -17.65
CA HIS A 708 21.18 -10.88 -17.82
C HIS A 708 20.18 -10.36 -18.87
N CYS A 709 19.70 -9.13 -18.68
CA CYS A 709 18.81 -8.42 -19.61
C CYS A 709 19.53 -7.18 -20.12
N TYR A 710 20.01 -7.21 -21.37
CA TYR A 710 20.70 -6.08 -22.00
C TYR A 710 19.72 -5.09 -22.62
N LYS A 711 18.59 -5.59 -23.14
CA LYS A 711 17.56 -4.76 -23.76
C LYS A 711 16.17 -5.34 -23.54
N GLN A 712 15.22 -4.47 -23.18
CA GLN A 712 13.81 -4.81 -23.09
C GLN A 712 12.96 -3.57 -23.40
N ARG A 713 12.35 -3.54 -24.59
CA ARG A 713 11.40 -2.52 -25.05
C ARG A 713 10.37 -3.14 -25.99
N GLY A 714 9.34 -2.37 -26.35
CA GLY A 714 8.43 -2.76 -27.43
C GLY A 714 9.17 -2.84 -28.77
N THR A 715 8.75 -3.76 -29.64
CA THR A 715 9.21 -3.82 -31.04
C THR A 715 8.79 -2.56 -31.77
N ARG A 716 9.71 -2.00 -32.57
CA ARG A 716 9.47 -0.85 -33.42
C ARG A 716 9.34 -1.34 -34.86
N TYR A 717 8.19 -1.11 -35.47
CA TYR A 717 7.84 -1.49 -36.82
C TYR A 717 7.90 -0.29 -37.77
N ALA A 718 7.68 0.93 -37.29
CA ALA A 718 7.62 2.13 -38.13
C ALA A 718 9.00 2.67 -38.54
N VAL A 719 10.08 2.25 -37.88
CA VAL A 719 11.45 2.70 -38.22
C VAL A 719 11.85 2.08 -39.56
N GLN A 720 11.96 2.92 -40.59
CA GLN A 720 12.67 2.57 -41.82
C GLN A 720 14.16 2.57 -41.51
N VAL A 721 14.81 1.42 -41.69
CA VAL A 721 16.28 1.40 -41.78
C VAL A 721 16.59 2.05 -43.14
N PRO A 722 17.42 3.11 -43.23
CA PRO A 722 17.90 3.57 -44.53
C PRO A 722 18.57 2.39 -45.22
N ALA A 723 18.24 2.20 -46.50
CA ALA A 723 18.83 1.16 -47.33
C ALA A 723 20.36 1.21 -47.32
#